data_AF-M1MVG6-F1
#
_entry.id   AF-M1MVG6-F1
#
_cell.length_a   1.000
_cell.length_b   1.000
_cell.length_c   1.000
_cell.angle_alpha   90.00
_cell.angle_beta   90.00
_cell.angle_gamma   90.00
#
_symmetry.space_group_name_H-M   'P 1'
#
loop_
_entity.id
_entity.type
_entity.pdbx_description
1 polymer ?
#
loop_
_entity_poly.entity_id
_entity_poly.type
_entity_poly.pdbx_seq_one_letter_code
_entity_poly.pdbx_strand_id
1 'polypeptide(L)'
;MKTIALNDKWLFTKENSEVYIEKEIDKGENVNLPHCFNDVDGQSGEGMFKGEVCYQRKLNITEEELKKFIFLEIGAASLVAKVYVNGKLAGESKCGFSMFRAQITSFLKCGENLISIIVDNSRHDDVYPLMADFSFYGGIYREVKLIVAEALHFDLLDNSRDGIYLTQKGIGEDKFELKINGRIINELTEAKASKVEFKLLNKEDNIVFNKTIEVEVLKEAGFELVEEINNPELWQGIENPYLYKFEAELYSEGAICDKRSIDIGFRTVEITPDKGVFLNGKAIKFNGVSRHQDFAGIGNALTKEHMDLDMSIIKEIGANTIRLSHYQHNDYFYSLCDREGILVWAEIPFISIPTTSDKENTNAKEQLERLIKQAYNHSSIYCWGVQNEITIAIENEQIYEMVKELAVMAKELDSSRFIAQANIHSVANESALNELTDFVGYNLYYGWYYKEMQDLGTRLDDFHKARPNVPVMVTEYGVDTNPKLHSYNPTVKDYTEEYQLLFQNNALKTFNERPFVLGGYVWAMFDFGSEIRNEGGEKGRNQKGLVTIDRKLKKDSFYLCKAYWSKENFVKLAGERFVNRHEEMNDIVVLSNIKYIKLYVNDEFVGEINSSEPMKKFEAVKLALGENKIKAEAFDEAGNVYIDEMLLKHVKEADESYVLKKPEEQTHVTNWFQKFDLSNVQEVAIKEGYYSTFDTIEELYKDEEAKVVFKKYFGDLAESQQFKVMMGLMTIDSMSKRSRFNIPKELLTVINTELNVIPKK
;
A
#
# COMPACT_ATOMS: atom_id res chain seq x y z
N MET A 1 19.83 27.52 -5.56
CA MET A 1 18.46 27.26 -5.03
C MET A 1 18.47 27.15 -3.51
N LYS A 2 17.48 27.76 -2.83
CA LYS A 2 17.29 27.69 -1.37
C LYS A 2 15.94 27.03 -1.07
N THR A 3 15.91 26.08 -0.13
CA THR A 3 14.67 25.43 0.33
C THR A 3 14.42 25.76 1.79
N ILE A 4 13.19 26.15 2.12
CA ILE A 4 12.78 26.55 3.48
C ILE A 4 11.60 25.68 3.90
N ALA A 5 11.74 24.91 4.99
CA ALA A 5 10.63 24.16 5.55
C ALA A 5 9.57 25.10 6.13
N LEU A 6 8.31 24.86 5.80
CA LEU A 6 7.15 25.60 6.27
C LEU A 6 6.24 24.67 7.08
N ASN A 7 6.79 23.92 8.01
CA ASN A 7 6.02 22.95 8.79
C ASN A 7 5.43 23.54 10.09
N ASP A 8 5.90 24.70 10.54
CA ASP A 8 5.42 25.34 11.77
C ASP A 8 4.29 26.35 11.51
N LYS A 9 3.71 26.93 12.57
CA LYS A 9 2.87 28.16 12.55
C LYS A 9 1.74 28.15 11.51
N TRP A 10 1.09 27.01 11.33
CA TRP A 10 -0.16 26.96 10.57
C TRP A 10 -1.33 27.20 11.50
N LEU A 11 -2.28 28.00 11.05
CA LEU A 11 -3.57 28.16 11.68
C LEU A 11 -4.56 27.28 10.92
N PHE A 12 -5.31 26.44 11.63
CA PHE A 12 -6.19 25.43 11.06
C PHE A 12 -7.62 25.62 11.55
N THR A 13 -8.60 25.38 10.68
CA THR A 13 -10.01 25.28 11.08
C THR A 13 -10.76 24.27 10.23
N LYS A 14 -11.70 23.56 10.86
CA LYS A 14 -12.70 22.71 10.20
C LYS A 14 -13.92 23.51 9.73
N GLU A 15 -14.01 24.80 10.06
CA GLU A 15 -15.10 25.66 9.59
C GLU A 15 -14.95 25.93 8.09
N ASN A 16 -15.91 25.47 7.30
CA ASN A 16 -15.94 25.74 5.88
C ASN A 16 -16.51 27.15 5.62
N SER A 17 -15.64 28.07 5.22
CA SER A 17 -16.01 29.43 4.84
C SER A 17 -15.05 29.98 3.79
N GLU A 18 -15.59 30.37 2.62
CA GLU A 18 -14.82 31.02 1.55
C GLU A 18 -14.17 32.33 2.01
N VAL A 19 -14.69 32.95 3.08
CA VAL A 19 -14.10 34.18 3.66
C VAL A 19 -12.65 33.95 4.10
N TYR A 20 -12.29 32.72 4.50
CA TYR A 20 -10.93 32.35 4.91
C TYR A 20 -9.95 32.22 3.73
N ILE A 21 -10.41 32.37 2.49
CA ILE A 21 -9.50 32.51 1.34
C ILE A 21 -8.80 33.87 1.37
N GLU A 22 -9.51 34.92 1.78
CA GLU A 22 -9.01 36.30 1.75
C GLU A 22 -8.66 36.88 3.13
N LYS A 23 -9.34 36.40 4.19
CA LYS A 23 -9.19 36.90 5.56
C LYS A 23 -8.56 35.88 6.46
N GLU A 24 -7.83 36.36 7.46
CA GLU A 24 -7.29 35.52 8.52
C GLU A 24 -8.41 34.78 9.26
N ILE A 25 -8.15 33.53 9.61
CA ILE A 25 -9.02 32.73 10.48
C ILE A 25 -9.08 33.42 11.84
N ASP A 26 -10.30 33.76 12.27
CA ASP A 26 -10.58 34.40 13.56
C ASP A 26 -10.72 33.37 14.70
N LYS A 27 -11.10 32.13 14.36
CA LYS A 27 -11.23 31.00 15.28
C LYS A 27 -10.54 29.76 14.69
N GLY A 28 -9.26 29.62 14.96
CA GLY A 28 -8.45 28.49 14.49
C GLY A 28 -7.52 27.95 15.55
N GLU A 29 -6.99 26.77 15.28
CA GLU A 29 -6.03 26.06 16.11
C GLU A 29 -4.64 26.17 15.49
N ASN A 30 -3.61 26.39 16.32
CA ASN A 30 -2.24 26.34 15.83
C ASN A 30 -1.83 24.88 15.67
N VAL A 31 -1.41 24.50 14.47
CA VAL A 31 -0.96 23.15 14.14
C VAL A 31 0.43 23.20 13.50
N ASN A 32 1.15 22.09 13.63
CA ASN A 32 2.39 21.85 12.90
C ASN A 32 2.15 20.74 11.89
N LEU A 33 2.79 20.84 10.73
CA LEU A 33 2.80 19.81 9.72
C LEU A 33 3.93 18.80 10.00
N PRO A 34 3.75 17.52 9.65
CA PRO A 34 2.55 16.92 9.06
C PRO A 34 1.35 16.94 10.01
N HIS A 35 0.15 17.22 9.49
CA HIS A 35 -1.10 17.29 10.26
C HIS A 35 -2.22 16.50 9.57
N CYS A 36 -2.94 15.71 10.36
CA CYS A 36 -4.09 14.91 9.94
C CYS A 36 -5.26 15.23 10.87
N PHE A 37 -6.36 15.76 10.31
CA PHE A 37 -7.54 16.11 11.12
C PHE A 37 -8.46 14.91 11.42
N ASN A 38 -8.06 13.72 10.96
CA ASN A 38 -8.68 12.42 11.19
C ASN A 38 -7.77 11.45 11.97
N ASP A 39 -6.84 12.00 12.76
CA ASP A 39 -5.88 11.24 13.56
C ASP A 39 -6.52 10.27 14.55
N VAL A 40 -7.68 10.64 15.10
CA VAL A 40 -8.46 9.84 16.06
C VAL A 40 -9.70 9.20 15.41
N ASP A 41 -10.55 9.99 14.75
CA ASP A 41 -11.85 9.52 14.25
C ASP A 41 -11.72 8.52 13.09
N GLY A 42 -10.66 8.65 12.27
CA GLY A 42 -10.33 7.71 11.21
C GLY A 42 -9.84 6.33 11.71
N GLN A 43 -9.70 6.13 13.02
CA GLN A 43 -9.28 4.86 13.62
C GLN A 43 -10.26 4.35 14.71
N SER A 44 -11.38 5.05 14.94
CA SER A 44 -12.31 4.75 16.03
C SER A 44 -13.40 3.75 15.65
N GLY A 45 -13.81 3.76 14.37
CA GLY A 45 -14.98 3.01 13.90
C GLY A 45 -16.33 3.60 14.34
N GLU A 46 -16.34 4.87 14.79
CA GLU A 46 -17.53 5.62 15.20
C GLU A 46 -17.95 6.68 14.15
N GLY A 47 -17.30 6.66 12.99
CA GLY A 47 -17.48 7.63 11.90
C GLY A 47 -16.33 8.63 11.83
N MET A 48 -15.97 9.05 10.60
CA MET A 48 -14.88 9.97 10.32
C MET A 48 -15.42 11.28 9.73
N PHE A 49 -14.89 12.42 10.17
CA PHE A 49 -15.18 13.71 9.55
C PHE A 49 -14.66 13.75 8.11
N LYS A 50 -15.52 14.18 7.18
CA LYS A 50 -15.22 14.36 5.77
C LYS A 50 -15.72 15.73 5.31
N GLY A 51 -14.84 16.54 4.73
CA GLY A 51 -15.21 17.86 4.22
C GLY A 51 -14.02 18.79 3.99
N GLU A 52 -14.35 19.97 3.50
CA GLU A 52 -13.39 21.05 3.26
C GLU A 52 -12.93 21.69 4.58
N VAL A 53 -11.63 21.89 4.70
CA VAL A 53 -10.97 22.57 5.82
C VAL A 53 -9.98 23.62 5.30
N CYS A 54 -9.58 24.55 6.16
CA CYS A 54 -8.64 25.60 5.80
C CYS A 54 -7.38 25.57 6.68
N TYR A 55 -6.22 25.66 6.03
CA TYR A 55 -4.92 25.90 6.66
C TYR A 55 -4.40 27.27 6.21
N GLN A 56 -3.93 28.10 7.14
CA GLN A 56 -3.35 29.40 6.84
C GLN A 56 -1.96 29.58 7.43
N ARG A 57 -1.10 30.26 6.68
CA ARG A 57 0.21 30.70 7.15
C ARG A 57 0.54 32.05 6.55
N LYS A 58 1.17 32.91 7.36
CA LYS A 58 1.75 34.18 6.89
C LYS A 58 3.20 34.00 6.47
N LEU A 59 3.57 34.58 5.33
CA LEU A 59 4.95 34.65 4.85
C LEU A 59 5.37 36.11 4.71
N ASN A 60 6.54 36.45 5.24
CA ASN A 60 7.13 37.77 5.02
C ASN A 60 8.17 37.66 3.90
N ILE A 61 7.97 38.38 2.81
CA ILE A 61 8.81 38.34 1.60
C ILE A 61 9.49 39.69 1.41
N THR A 62 10.81 39.68 1.20
CA THR A 62 11.60 40.89 0.92
C THR A 62 11.53 41.28 -0.56
N GLU A 63 11.85 42.55 -0.87
CA GLU A 63 11.95 43.00 -2.27
C GLU A 63 12.98 42.20 -3.09
N GLU A 64 14.03 41.71 -2.44
CA GLU A 64 15.06 40.91 -3.11
C GLU A 64 14.56 39.50 -3.43
N GLU A 65 13.77 38.89 -2.55
CA GLU A 65 13.15 37.59 -2.81
C GLU A 65 12.10 37.65 -3.93
N LEU A 66 11.41 38.78 -4.10
CA LEU A 66 10.48 38.98 -5.24
C LEU A 66 11.17 38.98 -6.61
N LYS A 67 12.49 39.17 -6.67
CA LYS A 67 13.27 39.06 -7.92
C LYS A 67 13.64 37.61 -8.25
N LYS A 68 13.37 36.67 -7.35
CA LYS A 68 13.61 35.23 -7.51
C LYS A 68 12.32 34.52 -7.91
N PHE A 69 12.43 33.23 -8.24
CA PHE A 69 11.28 32.40 -8.57
C PHE A 69 10.92 31.53 -7.38
N ILE A 70 9.74 31.75 -6.83
CA ILE A 70 9.30 31.16 -5.57
C ILE A 70 8.20 30.14 -5.88
N PHE A 71 8.39 28.93 -5.38
CA PHE A 71 7.45 27.83 -5.49
C PHE A 71 7.04 27.35 -4.10
N LEU A 72 5.77 27.02 -3.94
CA LEU A 72 5.26 26.29 -2.79
C LEU A 72 5.18 24.80 -3.17
N GLU A 73 5.98 23.96 -2.53
CA GLU A 73 5.94 22.50 -2.66
C GLU A 73 5.13 21.93 -1.49
N ILE A 74 4.05 21.22 -1.81
CA ILE A 74 3.23 20.50 -0.83
C ILE A 74 3.52 19.02 -1.00
N GLY A 75 4.06 18.37 0.03
CA GLY A 75 4.49 16.98 -0.04
C GLY A 75 3.35 15.98 -0.25
N ALA A 76 2.18 16.27 0.30
CA ALA A 76 0.89 15.65 0.02
C ALA A 76 -0.21 16.37 0.81
N ALA A 77 -1.39 16.50 0.23
CA ALA A 77 -2.58 17.01 0.89
C ALA A 77 -3.78 16.18 0.41
N SER A 78 -4.43 15.48 1.33
CA SER A 78 -5.44 14.45 1.02
C SER A 78 -6.86 14.99 1.21
N LEU A 79 -7.77 14.84 0.24
CA LEU A 79 -7.61 14.22 -1.10
C LEU A 79 -7.44 15.25 -2.23
N VAL A 80 -8.11 16.41 -2.10
CA VAL A 80 -8.01 17.54 -3.03
C VAL A 80 -7.47 18.74 -2.28
N ALA A 81 -6.59 19.53 -2.92
CA ALA A 81 -6.01 20.73 -2.33
C ALA A 81 -6.01 21.91 -3.30
N LYS A 82 -6.37 23.09 -2.81
CA LYS A 82 -6.31 24.36 -3.54
C LYS A 82 -5.48 25.38 -2.76
N VAL A 83 -4.49 25.97 -3.41
CA VAL A 83 -3.55 26.92 -2.82
C VAL A 83 -3.92 28.34 -3.26
N TYR A 84 -4.14 29.21 -2.29
CA TYR A 84 -4.41 30.63 -2.49
C TYR A 84 -3.31 31.47 -1.87
N VAL A 85 -2.91 32.54 -2.57
CA VAL A 85 -1.95 33.52 -2.10
C VAL A 85 -2.60 34.90 -2.20
N ASN A 86 -2.76 35.57 -1.06
CA ASN A 86 -3.46 36.85 -0.96
C ASN A 86 -4.85 36.82 -1.64
N GLY A 87 -5.61 35.74 -1.43
CA GLY A 87 -6.94 35.54 -1.99
C GLY A 87 -7.00 35.02 -3.43
N LYS A 88 -5.87 34.89 -4.13
CA LYS A 88 -5.82 34.43 -5.53
C LYS A 88 -5.39 32.98 -5.63
N LEU A 89 -6.11 32.18 -6.43
CA LEU A 89 -5.75 30.79 -6.69
C LEU A 89 -4.41 30.71 -7.43
N ALA A 90 -3.45 30.01 -6.83
CA ALA A 90 -2.10 29.82 -7.36
C ALA A 90 -1.84 28.38 -7.82
N GLY A 91 -2.59 27.39 -7.34
CA GLY A 91 -2.47 26.00 -7.77
C GLY A 91 -3.53 25.08 -7.17
N GLU A 92 -3.71 23.92 -7.79
CA GLU A 92 -4.66 22.88 -7.37
C GLU A 92 -4.04 21.48 -7.59
N SER A 93 -4.44 20.51 -6.77
CA SER A 93 -4.09 19.11 -6.92
C SER A 93 -5.25 18.22 -6.50
N LYS A 94 -5.58 17.23 -7.34
CA LYS A 94 -6.52 16.13 -7.05
C LYS A 94 -5.80 14.80 -6.74
N CYS A 95 -4.51 14.86 -6.42
CA CYS A 95 -3.69 13.68 -6.14
C CYS A 95 -3.26 13.68 -4.66
N GLY A 96 -4.04 13.02 -3.81
CA GLY A 96 -3.89 13.06 -2.36
C GLY A 96 -2.61 12.43 -1.78
N PHE A 97 -1.82 11.74 -2.60
CA PHE A 97 -0.66 10.95 -2.17
C PHE A 97 0.67 11.38 -2.79
N SER A 98 0.62 12.31 -3.74
CA SER A 98 1.77 12.82 -4.47
C SER A 98 2.11 14.24 -4.06
N MET A 99 3.38 14.61 -4.21
CA MET A 99 3.79 16.00 -4.09
C MET A 99 3.28 16.81 -5.30
N PHE A 100 3.04 18.10 -5.10
CA PHE A 100 2.83 19.06 -6.18
C PHE A 100 3.45 20.42 -5.85
N ARG A 101 3.72 21.21 -6.89
CA ARG A 101 4.28 22.56 -6.76
C ARG A 101 3.37 23.60 -7.40
N ALA A 102 3.25 24.76 -6.76
CA ALA A 102 2.67 25.95 -7.34
C ALA A 102 3.72 27.05 -7.41
N GLN A 103 3.92 27.67 -8.58
CA GLN A 103 4.76 28.86 -8.70
C GLN A 103 3.98 30.06 -8.17
N ILE A 104 4.47 30.70 -7.11
CA ILE A 104 3.71 31.72 -6.37
C ILE A 104 4.24 33.14 -6.53
N THR A 105 5.37 33.36 -7.22
CA THR A 105 6.04 34.67 -7.33
C THR A 105 5.08 35.79 -7.75
N SER A 106 4.26 35.56 -8.79
CA SER A 106 3.32 36.55 -9.34
C SER A 106 2.17 36.93 -8.41
N PHE A 107 1.97 36.20 -7.31
CA PHE A 107 0.93 36.43 -6.33
C PHE A 107 1.43 37.09 -5.05
N LEU A 108 2.76 37.16 -4.88
CA LEU A 108 3.41 37.72 -3.70
C LEU A 108 3.58 39.24 -3.82
N LYS A 109 3.64 39.90 -2.66
CA LYS A 109 4.00 41.31 -2.49
C LYS A 109 5.09 41.47 -1.44
N CYS A 110 5.75 42.61 -1.41
CA CYS A 110 6.76 42.91 -0.39
C CYS A 110 6.07 43.01 0.98
N GLY A 111 6.71 42.46 2.01
CA GLY A 111 6.16 42.34 3.36
C GLY A 111 5.31 41.09 3.53
N GLU A 112 4.23 41.23 4.29
CA GLU A 112 3.37 40.10 4.68
C GLU A 112 2.46 39.62 3.55
N ASN A 113 2.39 38.30 3.38
CA ASN A 113 1.55 37.59 2.44
C ASN A 113 0.77 36.51 3.19
N LEU A 114 -0.52 36.36 2.89
CA LEU A 114 -1.35 35.30 3.43
C LEU A 114 -1.39 34.12 2.45
N ILE A 115 -1.02 32.95 2.93
CA ILE A 115 -1.19 31.68 2.22
C ILE A 115 -2.37 30.95 2.86
N SER A 116 -3.37 30.60 2.05
CA SER A 116 -4.50 29.77 2.46
C SER A 116 -4.52 28.50 1.62
N ILE A 117 -4.61 27.34 2.26
CA ILE A 117 -4.71 26.05 1.59
C ILE A 117 -6.02 25.40 2.03
N ILE A 118 -6.92 25.23 1.07
CA ILE A 118 -8.17 24.49 1.27
C ILE A 118 -7.88 23.03 0.95
N VAL A 119 -8.25 22.14 1.87
CA VAL A 119 -8.06 20.68 1.73
C VAL A 119 -9.40 19.99 1.92
N ASP A 120 -9.71 19.01 1.08
CA ASP A 120 -10.98 18.29 1.11
C ASP A 120 -10.77 16.77 1.00
N ASN A 121 -11.27 16.02 1.97
CA ASN A 121 -11.33 14.55 1.94
C ASN A 121 -12.77 14.01 1.79
N SER A 122 -13.71 14.87 1.41
CA SER A 122 -15.04 14.45 0.99
C SER A 122 -14.97 13.59 -0.27
N ARG A 123 -16.10 12.94 -0.60
CA ARG A 123 -16.16 12.07 -1.77
C ARG A 123 -16.24 12.90 -3.05
N HIS A 124 -15.30 12.67 -3.95
CA HIS A 124 -15.31 13.13 -5.33
C HIS A 124 -15.37 11.91 -6.25
N ASP A 125 -16.37 11.83 -7.13
CA ASP A 125 -16.58 10.63 -7.96
C ASP A 125 -15.50 10.43 -9.04
N ASP A 126 -14.67 11.45 -9.29
CA ASP A 126 -13.54 11.48 -10.22
C ASP A 126 -12.16 11.40 -9.54
N VAL A 127 -12.08 11.25 -8.21
CA VAL A 127 -10.81 11.22 -7.47
C VAL A 127 -10.63 9.92 -6.70
N TYR A 128 -9.56 9.19 -7.02
CA TYR A 128 -9.21 7.95 -6.35
C TYR A 128 -8.45 8.19 -5.04
N PRO A 129 -8.69 7.35 -4.00
CA PRO A 129 -9.56 6.18 -3.97
C PRO A 129 -11.06 6.49 -3.79
N LEU A 130 -11.92 5.73 -4.47
CA LEU A 130 -13.39 5.85 -4.36
C LEU A 130 -14.00 4.92 -3.29
N MET A 131 -13.44 3.71 -3.16
CA MET A 131 -13.84 2.71 -2.18
C MET A 131 -12.62 1.85 -1.84
N ALA A 132 -12.31 1.71 -0.56
CA ALA A 132 -11.26 0.80 -0.09
C ALA A 132 -11.46 0.50 1.40
N ASP A 133 -10.72 -0.50 1.90
CA ASP A 133 -10.72 -0.93 3.30
C ASP A 133 -9.67 -0.21 4.15
N PHE A 134 -9.45 1.08 3.93
CA PHE A 134 -8.59 1.93 4.76
C PHE A 134 -9.21 3.33 4.88
N SER A 135 -8.90 4.03 5.96
CA SER A 135 -9.42 5.38 6.18
C SER A 135 -8.79 6.42 5.27
N PHE A 136 -9.61 7.27 4.64
CA PHE A 136 -9.15 8.37 3.79
C PHE A 136 -8.87 9.60 4.64
N TYR A 137 -7.76 9.53 5.38
CA TYR A 137 -7.29 10.59 6.26
C TYR A 137 -7.11 11.92 5.50
N GLY A 138 -7.74 12.98 5.98
CA GLY A 138 -7.63 14.32 5.42
C GLY A 138 -6.61 15.21 6.13
N GLY A 139 -6.05 16.15 5.37
CA GLY A 139 -5.12 17.16 5.88
C GLY A 139 -3.85 17.30 5.06
N ILE A 140 -2.97 18.21 5.49
CA ILE A 140 -1.62 18.38 4.94
C ILE A 140 -0.67 17.48 5.74
N TYR A 141 -0.74 16.19 5.43
CA TYR A 141 -0.12 15.12 6.23
C TYR A 141 1.35 14.82 5.84
N ARG A 142 1.93 15.62 4.93
CA ARG A 142 3.37 15.64 4.63
C ARG A 142 3.89 17.08 4.61
N GLU A 143 5.21 17.21 4.64
CA GLU A 143 5.90 18.50 4.75
C GLU A 143 5.53 19.49 3.64
N VAL A 144 5.55 20.79 3.97
CA VAL A 144 5.44 21.88 3.00
C VAL A 144 6.76 22.65 2.97
N LYS A 145 7.19 23.04 1.77
CA LYS A 145 8.44 23.77 1.57
C LYS A 145 8.24 24.97 0.65
N LEU A 146 9.00 26.03 0.93
CA LEU A 146 9.22 27.12 -0.01
C LEU A 146 10.52 26.84 -0.77
N ILE A 147 10.45 26.79 -2.10
CA ILE A 147 11.62 26.68 -2.98
C ILE A 147 11.86 28.04 -3.61
N VAL A 148 13.03 28.61 -3.36
CA VAL A 148 13.49 29.87 -3.96
C VAL A 148 14.58 29.54 -4.98
N ALA A 149 14.20 29.62 -6.25
CA ALA A 149 15.03 29.31 -7.40
C ALA A 149 15.62 30.59 -8.03
N GLU A 150 16.80 30.43 -8.63
CA GLU A 150 17.34 31.41 -9.57
C GLU A 150 16.55 31.36 -10.88
N ALA A 151 16.73 32.35 -11.75
CA ALA A 151 16.02 32.40 -13.04
C ALA A 151 16.35 31.21 -13.96
N LEU A 152 17.54 30.66 -13.80
CA LEU A 152 17.96 29.44 -14.48
C LEU A 152 18.00 28.29 -13.47
N HIS A 153 17.19 27.25 -13.70
CA HIS A 153 17.07 26.12 -12.77
C HIS A 153 16.68 24.83 -13.51
N PHE A 154 16.88 23.68 -12.87
CA PHE A 154 16.28 22.43 -13.38
C PHE A 154 14.76 22.53 -13.26
N ASP A 155 14.03 21.88 -14.17
CA ASP A 155 12.57 21.98 -14.21
C ASP A 155 11.94 21.57 -12.87
N LEU A 156 11.17 22.49 -12.28
CA LEU A 156 10.46 22.29 -11.01
C LEU A 156 8.99 21.93 -11.23
N LEU A 157 8.47 22.04 -12.45
CA LEU A 157 7.06 21.83 -12.78
C LEU A 157 6.84 20.63 -13.70
N ASP A 158 7.84 19.77 -13.90
CA ASP A 158 7.76 18.55 -14.71
C ASP A 158 7.05 17.37 -14.01
N ASN A 159 6.44 17.60 -12.85
CA ASN A 159 5.87 16.62 -11.91
C ASN A 159 6.88 15.69 -11.21
N SER A 160 8.18 15.81 -11.46
CA SER A 160 9.22 15.06 -10.76
C SER A 160 9.72 15.80 -9.52
N ARG A 161 10.49 15.10 -8.69
CA ARG A 161 11.15 15.69 -7.54
C ARG A 161 12.38 16.50 -7.93
N ASP A 162 13.21 15.96 -8.80
CA ASP A 162 14.56 16.48 -9.05
C ASP A 162 14.69 17.25 -10.37
N GLY A 163 13.77 17.10 -11.31
CA GLY A 163 13.91 17.59 -12.69
C GLY A 163 14.96 16.82 -13.50
N ILE A 164 15.47 15.71 -12.94
CA ILE A 164 16.53 14.87 -13.48
C ILE A 164 16.15 13.40 -13.26
N TYR A 165 16.34 12.61 -14.31
CA TYR A 165 16.05 11.19 -14.35
C TYR A 165 17.34 10.41 -14.59
N LEU A 166 17.55 9.37 -13.77
CA LEU A 166 18.68 8.46 -13.86
C LEU A 166 18.19 7.06 -14.26
N THR A 167 18.47 6.65 -15.49
CA THR A 167 18.11 5.30 -15.99
C THR A 167 19.36 4.44 -16.06
N GLN A 168 19.34 3.31 -15.35
CA GLN A 168 20.41 2.33 -15.36
C GLN A 168 20.05 1.11 -16.20
N LYS A 169 21.02 0.52 -16.89
CA LYS A 169 20.84 -0.70 -17.67
C LYS A 169 22.10 -1.56 -17.62
N GLY A 170 21.97 -2.82 -17.21
CA GLY A 170 23.05 -3.79 -17.36
C GLY A 170 23.30 -4.10 -18.84
N ILE A 171 24.55 -3.95 -19.30
CA ILE A 171 24.93 -4.14 -20.72
C ILE A 171 25.98 -5.24 -20.92
N GLY A 172 26.30 -6.00 -19.88
CA GLY A 172 27.25 -7.10 -19.89
C GLY A 172 27.61 -7.53 -18.47
N GLU A 173 28.58 -8.44 -18.35
CA GLU A 173 29.20 -8.75 -17.06
C GLU A 173 29.89 -7.49 -16.51
N ASP A 174 29.56 -7.12 -15.27
CA ASP A 174 30.15 -5.99 -14.54
C ASP A 174 30.14 -4.65 -15.29
N LYS A 175 29.15 -4.42 -16.16
CA LYS A 175 29.00 -3.19 -16.94
C LYS A 175 27.57 -2.66 -16.93
N PHE A 176 27.45 -1.38 -16.63
CA PHE A 176 26.18 -0.66 -16.67
C PHE A 176 26.28 0.55 -17.58
N GLU A 177 25.19 0.85 -18.28
CA GLU A 177 24.95 2.14 -18.88
C GLU A 177 24.13 2.98 -17.91
N LEU A 178 24.58 4.21 -17.63
CA LEU A 178 23.82 5.22 -16.90
C LEU A 178 23.43 6.33 -17.88
N LYS A 179 22.12 6.40 -18.19
CA LYS A 179 21.52 7.51 -18.92
C LYS A 179 21.00 8.56 -17.93
N ILE A 180 21.38 9.80 -18.18
CA ILE A 180 21.02 10.98 -17.40
C ILE A 180 20.28 11.92 -18.32
N ASN A 181 19.04 12.29 -17.99
CA ASN A 181 18.30 13.27 -18.75
C ASN A 181 17.50 14.21 -17.85
N GLY A 182 17.17 15.39 -18.37
CA GLY A 182 16.39 16.39 -17.66
C GLY A 182 16.18 17.63 -18.52
N ARG A 183 15.61 18.66 -17.90
CA ARG A 183 15.33 19.94 -18.55
C ARG A 183 15.80 21.10 -17.68
N ILE A 184 16.32 22.11 -18.33
CA ILE A 184 16.68 23.40 -17.74
C ILE A 184 15.62 24.41 -18.17
N ILE A 185 15.12 25.21 -17.23
CA ILE A 185 14.19 26.31 -17.46
C ILE A 185 14.94 27.62 -17.28
N ASN A 186 14.70 28.55 -18.20
CA ASN A 186 15.13 29.94 -18.12
C ASN A 186 13.88 30.82 -18.05
N GLU A 187 13.67 31.44 -16.90
CA GLU A 187 12.54 32.32 -16.62
C GLU A 187 12.75 33.76 -17.15
N LEU A 188 13.91 34.05 -17.75
CA LEU A 188 14.22 35.32 -18.41
C LEU A 188 13.78 35.32 -19.87
N THR A 189 13.73 36.51 -20.48
CA THR A 189 13.40 36.66 -21.92
C THR A 189 14.59 36.43 -22.84
N GLU A 190 15.82 36.53 -22.32
CA GLU A 190 17.05 36.42 -23.09
C GLU A 190 17.68 35.03 -22.94
N ALA A 191 18.29 34.53 -24.00
CA ALA A 191 19.04 33.28 -23.95
C ALA A 191 20.23 33.38 -23.01
N LYS A 192 20.45 32.32 -22.23
CA LYS A 192 21.57 32.20 -21.30
C LYS A 192 22.46 31.03 -21.69
N ALA A 193 23.72 31.34 -21.98
CA ALA A 193 24.78 30.34 -22.07
C ALA A 193 24.99 29.72 -20.69
N SER A 194 24.89 28.39 -20.64
CA SER A 194 24.83 27.62 -19.41
C SER A 194 25.66 26.35 -19.54
N LYS A 195 26.05 25.80 -18.40
CA LYS A 195 26.82 24.56 -18.31
C LYS A 195 26.22 23.67 -17.24
N VAL A 196 25.98 22.40 -17.54
CA VAL A 196 25.65 21.39 -16.52
C VAL A 196 26.86 20.50 -16.30
N GLU A 197 27.31 20.39 -15.05
CA GLU A 197 28.34 19.47 -14.63
C GLU A 197 27.72 18.29 -13.89
N PHE A 198 28.07 17.07 -14.31
CA PHE A 198 27.59 15.82 -13.75
C PHE A 198 28.75 15.07 -13.08
N LYS A 199 28.56 14.67 -11.83
CA LYS A 199 29.51 13.86 -11.06
C LYS A 199 28.81 12.63 -10.52
N LEU A 200 29.48 11.49 -10.60
CA LEU A 200 29.11 10.31 -9.83
C LEU A 200 30.20 10.03 -8.82
N LEU A 201 29.83 9.95 -7.55
CA LEU A 201 30.72 9.74 -6.42
C LEU A 201 30.45 8.37 -5.80
N ASN A 202 31.51 7.67 -5.40
CA ASN A 202 31.40 6.45 -4.61
C ASN A 202 31.19 6.79 -3.10
N LYS A 203 31.09 5.77 -2.24
CA LYS A 203 30.86 5.99 -0.78
C LYS A 203 32.00 6.71 -0.05
N GLU A 204 33.22 6.71 -0.61
CA GLU A 204 34.37 7.45 -0.09
C GLU A 204 34.52 8.86 -0.70
N ASP A 205 33.49 9.35 -1.38
CA ASP A 205 33.46 10.64 -2.11
C ASP A 205 34.49 10.72 -3.27
N ASN A 206 35.00 9.59 -3.75
CA ASN A 206 35.85 9.55 -4.94
C ASN A 206 35.01 9.68 -6.22
N ILE A 207 35.50 10.45 -7.18
CA ILE A 207 34.86 10.66 -8.49
C ILE A 207 34.98 9.40 -9.35
N VAL A 208 33.85 8.77 -9.67
CA VAL A 208 33.73 7.68 -10.65
C VAL A 208 33.74 8.24 -12.07
N PHE A 209 32.97 9.30 -12.32
CA PHE A 209 33.09 10.11 -13.54
C PHE A 209 32.74 11.58 -13.28
N ASN A 210 33.27 12.47 -14.13
CA ASN A 210 32.88 13.86 -14.21
C ASN A 210 32.72 14.26 -15.69
N LYS A 211 31.56 14.81 -16.05
CA LYS A 211 31.21 15.23 -17.40
C LYS A 211 30.53 16.58 -17.39
N THR A 212 30.56 17.25 -18.53
CA THR A 212 30.00 18.57 -18.69
C THR A 212 29.27 18.68 -20.03
N ILE A 213 28.09 19.28 -20.02
CA ILE A 213 27.35 19.67 -21.22
C ILE A 213 27.17 21.19 -21.20
N GLU A 214 27.51 21.83 -22.32
CA GLU A 214 27.19 23.24 -22.56
C GLU A 214 25.83 23.33 -23.27
N VAL A 215 24.99 24.24 -22.81
CA VAL A 215 23.62 24.43 -23.33
C VAL A 215 23.31 25.92 -23.38
N GLU A 216 22.79 26.38 -24.50
CA GLU A 216 22.16 27.70 -24.59
C GLU A 216 20.67 27.56 -24.31
N VAL A 217 20.18 28.26 -23.28
CA VAL A 217 18.79 28.12 -22.81
C VAL A 217 18.03 29.41 -23.08
N LEU A 218 17.14 29.41 -24.08
CA LEU A 218 16.25 30.56 -24.33
C LEU A 218 15.09 30.59 -23.34
N LYS A 219 14.25 29.56 -23.36
CA LYS A 219 13.11 29.39 -22.43
C LYS A 219 13.21 28.06 -21.70
N GLU A 220 13.48 27.01 -22.45
CA GLU A 220 13.79 25.68 -21.93
C GLU A 220 14.82 25.00 -22.83
N ALA A 221 15.57 24.06 -22.27
CA ALA A 221 16.47 23.19 -23.02
C ALA A 221 16.57 21.82 -22.34
N GLY A 222 16.41 20.76 -23.11
CA GLY A 222 16.68 19.39 -22.65
C GLY A 222 18.18 19.09 -22.68
N PHE A 223 18.62 18.20 -21.80
CA PHE A 223 19.95 17.60 -21.85
C PHE A 223 19.86 16.09 -21.72
N GLU A 224 20.82 15.40 -22.33
CA GLU A 224 20.99 13.96 -22.22
C GLU A 224 22.48 13.63 -22.20
N LEU A 225 22.88 12.73 -21.29
CA LEU A 225 24.22 12.15 -21.21
C LEU A 225 24.07 10.64 -21.01
N VAL A 226 24.89 9.86 -21.70
CA VAL A 226 24.98 8.40 -21.52
C VAL A 226 26.43 8.07 -21.19
N GLU A 227 26.66 7.43 -20.04
CA GLU A 227 28.00 7.02 -19.60
C GLU A 227 28.04 5.53 -19.25
N GLU A 228 29.13 4.88 -19.62
CA GLU A 228 29.42 3.49 -19.25
C GLU A 228 30.11 3.45 -17.88
N ILE A 229 29.53 2.71 -16.95
CA ILE A 229 30.08 2.44 -15.63
C ILE A 229 30.66 1.02 -15.61
N ASN A 230 31.97 0.95 -15.46
CA ASN A 230 32.72 -0.30 -15.46
C ASN A 230 32.97 -0.79 -14.03
N ASN A 231 32.74 -2.07 -13.79
CA ASN A 231 32.88 -2.76 -12.51
C ASN A 231 32.23 -2.01 -11.32
N PRO A 232 30.95 -1.59 -11.43
CA PRO A 232 30.29 -0.94 -10.30
C PRO A 232 30.12 -1.93 -9.14
N GLU A 233 30.36 -1.48 -7.92
CA GLU A 233 29.82 -2.16 -6.75
C GLU A 233 28.28 -2.15 -6.82
N LEU A 234 27.68 -3.34 -6.83
CA LEU A 234 26.26 -3.51 -7.07
C LEU A 234 25.43 -3.24 -5.82
N TRP A 235 24.24 -2.69 -6.03
CA TRP A 235 23.17 -2.75 -5.04
C TRP A 235 22.63 -4.19 -5.03
N GLN A 236 23.01 -4.96 -4.02
CA GLN A 236 22.69 -6.37 -3.83
C GLN A 236 21.57 -6.56 -2.78
N GLY A 237 20.60 -5.64 -2.76
CA GLY A 237 19.52 -5.65 -1.78
C GLY A 237 20.05 -5.65 -0.35
N ILE A 238 19.39 -6.39 0.55
CA ILE A 238 19.75 -6.47 1.97
C ILE A 238 21.18 -6.95 2.24
N GLU A 239 21.83 -7.64 1.28
CA GLU A 239 23.19 -8.16 1.46
C GLU A 239 24.24 -7.07 1.25
N ASN A 240 24.01 -6.15 0.32
CA ASN A 240 24.86 -4.97 0.12
C ASN A 240 24.06 -3.84 -0.55
N PRO A 241 23.40 -2.95 0.21
CA PRO A 241 22.67 -1.82 -0.36
C PRO A 241 23.62 -0.69 -0.76
N TYR A 242 24.48 -0.94 -1.76
CA TYR A 242 25.45 0.05 -2.22
C TYR A 242 24.76 1.15 -3.03
N LEU A 243 24.94 2.41 -2.59
CA LEU A 243 24.47 3.60 -3.27
C LEU A 243 25.66 4.50 -3.58
N TYR A 244 25.73 4.92 -4.84
CA TYR A 244 26.54 6.04 -5.31
C TYR A 244 25.76 7.32 -5.13
N LYS A 245 26.48 8.44 -5.10
CA LYS A 245 25.89 9.78 -5.08
C LYS A 245 26.11 10.46 -6.43
N PHE A 246 25.02 10.71 -7.14
CA PHE A 246 25.02 11.51 -8.35
C PHE A 246 24.78 12.99 -8.01
N GLU A 247 25.65 13.88 -8.51
CA GLU A 247 25.50 15.32 -8.38
C GLU A 247 25.39 15.98 -9.75
N ALA A 248 24.40 16.86 -9.92
CA ALA A 248 24.26 17.72 -11.08
C ALA A 248 24.30 19.18 -10.65
N GLU A 249 25.21 19.97 -11.21
CA GLU A 249 25.38 21.39 -10.91
C GLU A 249 25.19 22.22 -12.18
N LEU A 250 24.23 23.14 -12.14
CA LEU A 250 23.92 24.06 -13.23
C LEU A 250 24.63 25.39 -13.01
N TYR A 251 25.42 25.81 -13.99
CA TYR A 251 26.20 27.03 -13.97
C TYR A 251 25.72 28.02 -15.05
N SER A 252 25.75 29.30 -14.73
CA SER A 252 25.67 30.41 -15.68
C SER A 252 26.64 31.51 -15.27
N GLU A 253 27.35 32.10 -16.24
CA GLU A 253 28.34 33.16 -16.00
C GLU A 253 29.40 32.82 -14.91
N GLY A 254 29.71 31.51 -14.77
CA GLY A 254 30.68 31.01 -13.79
C GLY A 254 30.14 30.80 -12.37
N ALA A 255 28.87 31.09 -12.09
CA ALA A 255 28.22 30.87 -10.80
C ALA A 255 27.25 29.68 -10.84
N ILE A 256 27.09 28.97 -9.71
CA ILE A 256 26.09 27.90 -9.57
C ILE A 256 24.71 28.51 -9.40
N CYS A 257 23.80 28.20 -10.32
CA CYS A 257 22.40 28.60 -10.26
C CYS A 257 21.56 27.56 -9.49
N ASP A 258 21.81 26.28 -9.77
CA ASP A 258 21.05 25.17 -9.20
C ASP A 258 21.90 23.91 -9.01
N LYS A 259 21.50 23.05 -8.07
CA LYS A 259 22.18 21.78 -7.76
C LYS A 259 21.17 20.67 -7.40
N ARG A 260 21.44 19.45 -7.86
CA ARG A 260 20.75 18.22 -7.43
C ARG A 260 21.75 17.20 -6.89
N SER A 261 21.29 16.40 -5.95
CA SER A 261 22.03 15.29 -5.34
C SER A 261 21.07 14.12 -5.22
N ILE A 262 21.35 13.03 -5.94
CA ILE A 262 20.47 11.88 -6.10
C ILE A 262 21.27 10.61 -5.79
N ASP A 263 20.76 9.74 -4.93
CA ASP A 263 21.38 8.45 -4.65
C ASP A 263 20.99 7.43 -5.73
N ILE A 264 21.91 6.59 -6.17
CA ILE A 264 21.65 5.53 -7.16
C ILE A 264 22.48 4.27 -6.88
N GLY A 265 21.84 3.10 -6.96
CA GLY A 265 22.47 1.79 -6.82
C GLY A 265 22.32 0.97 -8.10
N PHE A 266 23.43 0.43 -8.62
CA PHE A 266 23.42 -0.36 -9.85
C PHE A 266 22.93 -1.79 -9.58
N ARG A 267 21.87 -2.22 -10.26
CA ARG A 267 21.30 -3.57 -10.15
C ARG A 267 20.52 -4.01 -11.37
N THR A 268 20.35 -5.32 -11.50
CA THR A 268 19.41 -5.96 -12.43
C THR A 268 18.41 -6.80 -11.64
N VAL A 269 17.15 -6.80 -12.08
CA VAL A 269 16.11 -7.69 -11.56
C VAL A 269 15.54 -8.45 -12.75
N GLU A 270 15.48 -9.77 -12.61
CA GLU A 270 14.88 -10.66 -13.59
C GLU A 270 13.72 -11.41 -12.93
N ILE A 271 12.59 -11.50 -13.62
CA ILE A 271 11.42 -12.27 -13.21
C ILE A 271 11.12 -13.26 -14.32
N THR A 272 11.03 -14.53 -13.95
CA THR A 272 10.71 -15.62 -14.88
C THR A 272 9.49 -16.38 -14.40
N PRO A 273 8.64 -16.88 -15.31
CA PRO A 273 7.43 -17.59 -14.91
C PRO A 273 7.71 -18.92 -14.21
N ASP A 274 8.84 -19.57 -14.49
CA ASP A 274 9.13 -20.93 -13.97
C ASP A 274 10.15 -20.94 -12.81
N LYS A 275 11.14 -20.03 -12.84
CA LYS A 275 12.29 -20.05 -11.91
C LYS A 275 12.21 -18.98 -10.83
N GLY A 276 11.20 -18.11 -10.88
CA GLY A 276 11.03 -17.02 -9.92
C GLY A 276 11.89 -15.81 -10.23
N VAL A 277 12.49 -15.23 -9.18
CA VAL A 277 13.12 -13.91 -9.21
C VAL A 277 14.64 -14.01 -9.04
N PHE A 278 15.37 -13.16 -9.75
CA PHE A 278 16.81 -13.01 -9.60
C PHE A 278 17.18 -11.53 -9.39
N LEU A 279 18.06 -11.28 -8.41
CA LEU A 279 18.68 -9.98 -8.18
C LEU A 279 20.17 -10.09 -8.50
N ASN A 280 20.63 -9.40 -9.55
CA ASN A 280 21.99 -9.51 -10.06
C ASN A 280 22.38 -10.97 -10.37
N GLY A 281 21.47 -11.72 -10.99
CA GLY A 281 21.66 -13.14 -11.33
C GLY A 281 21.56 -14.12 -10.14
N LYS A 282 21.44 -13.63 -8.90
CA LYS A 282 21.24 -14.49 -7.72
C LYS A 282 19.75 -14.71 -7.46
N ALA A 283 19.34 -15.98 -7.40
CA ALA A 283 17.96 -16.35 -7.11
C ALA A 283 17.54 -15.86 -5.72
N ILE A 284 16.36 -15.24 -5.66
CA ILE A 284 15.70 -14.80 -4.42
C ILE A 284 14.21 -15.19 -4.46
N LYS A 285 13.62 -15.34 -3.28
CA LYS A 285 12.16 -15.35 -3.11
C LYS A 285 11.72 -13.98 -2.60
N PHE A 286 10.57 -13.49 -3.07
CA PHE A 286 9.95 -12.31 -2.48
C PHE A 286 9.30 -12.66 -1.13
N ASN A 287 10.09 -12.47 -0.07
CA ASN A 287 9.66 -12.59 1.31
C ASN A 287 9.21 -11.20 1.76
N GLY A 288 7.93 -10.91 1.52
CA GLY A 288 7.42 -9.56 1.57
C GLY A 288 6.33 -9.32 2.60
N VAL A 289 6.17 -8.04 2.91
CA VAL A 289 5.04 -7.51 3.68
C VAL A 289 4.45 -6.29 2.98
N SER A 290 3.15 -6.07 3.14
CA SER A 290 2.52 -4.80 2.75
C SER A 290 2.50 -3.83 3.92
N ARG A 291 2.61 -2.53 3.65
CA ARG A 291 2.65 -1.49 4.69
C ARG A 291 1.77 -0.30 4.32
N HIS A 292 0.79 0.01 5.17
CA HIS A 292 0.06 1.27 5.13
C HIS A 292 0.83 2.40 5.84
N GLN A 293 0.55 3.67 5.48
CA GLN A 293 1.26 4.85 6.01
C GLN A 293 0.62 5.49 7.24
N ASP A 294 -0.04 4.72 8.09
CA ASP A 294 -0.70 5.23 9.30
C ASP A 294 -0.10 4.67 10.59
N PHE A 295 -0.40 5.36 11.69
CA PHE A 295 0.05 5.03 13.03
C PHE A 295 -1.02 5.41 14.05
N ALA A 296 -1.05 4.70 15.18
CA ALA A 296 -2.05 4.87 16.23
C ALA A 296 -2.11 6.31 16.74
N GLY A 297 -3.30 6.93 16.66
CA GLY A 297 -3.58 8.25 17.23
C GLY A 297 -2.99 9.45 16.50
N ILE A 298 -2.34 9.25 15.34
CA ILE A 298 -1.86 10.34 14.47
C ILE A 298 -2.31 10.20 13.01
N GLY A 299 -3.10 9.17 12.69
CA GLY A 299 -3.50 8.86 11.33
C GLY A 299 -2.27 8.69 10.43
N ASN A 300 -2.28 9.36 9.27
CA ASN A 300 -1.18 9.33 8.30
C ASN A 300 -0.16 10.48 8.45
N ALA A 301 -0.23 11.29 9.51
CA ALA A 301 0.70 12.39 9.77
C ALA A 301 2.05 11.88 10.34
N LEU A 302 2.72 11.01 9.61
CA LEU A 302 3.94 10.34 10.08
C LEU A 302 5.16 11.26 10.05
N THR A 303 5.99 11.16 11.09
CA THR A 303 7.34 11.73 11.14
C THR A 303 8.36 10.74 10.57
N LYS A 304 9.61 11.18 10.45
CA LYS A 304 10.71 10.30 10.04
C LYS A 304 10.95 9.19 11.06
N GLU A 305 10.81 9.48 12.34
CA GLU A 305 10.99 8.51 13.42
C GLU A 305 9.98 7.36 13.35
N HIS A 306 8.72 7.65 12.99
CA HIS A 306 7.73 6.59 12.75
C HIS A 306 8.12 5.70 11.56
N MET A 307 8.64 6.32 10.49
CA MET A 307 9.09 5.61 9.29
C MET A 307 10.36 4.77 9.54
N ASP A 308 11.30 5.30 10.33
CA ASP A 308 12.51 4.59 10.76
C ASP A 308 12.15 3.40 11.66
N LEU A 309 11.19 3.58 12.57
CA LEU A 309 10.66 2.50 13.40
C LEU A 309 10.04 1.39 12.54
N ASP A 310 9.14 1.75 11.61
CA ASP A 310 8.54 0.80 10.66
C ASP A 310 9.63 0.00 9.93
N MET A 311 10.64 0.70 9.38
CA MET A 311 11.75 0.06 8.66
C MET A 311 12.58 -0.86 9.57
N SER A 312 12.86 -0.46 10.81
CA SER A 312 13.62 -1.28 11.76
C SER A 312 12.93 -2.63 12.03
N ILE A 313 11.61 -2.61 12.18
CA ILE A 313 10.79 -3.81 12.43
C ILE A 313 10.73 -4.68 11.17
N ILE A 314 10.64 -4.07 9.98
CA ILE A 314 10.65 -4.78 8.69
C ILE A 314 12.01 -5.44 8.42
N LYS A 315 13.12 -4.81 8.82
CA LYS A 315 14.43 -5.44 8.76
C LYS A 315 14.56 -6.61 9.73
N GLU A 316 14.07 -6.43 10.95
CA GLU A 316 14.15 -7.46 11.99
C GLU A 316 13.43 -8.75 11.59
N ILE A 317 12.27 -8.66 10.94
CA ILE A 317 11.53 -9.83 10.45
C ILE A 317 12.25 -10.53 9.29
N GLY A 318 13.22 -9.87 8.65
CA GLY A 318 13.99 -10.42 7.52
C GLY A 318 13.30 -10.27 6.16
N ALA A 319 12.33 -9.36 6.03
CA ALA A 319 11.71 -9.10 4.73
C ALA A 319 12.74 -8.50 3.75
N ASN A 320 12.67 -8.91 2.49
CA ASN A 320 13.54 -8.39 1.42
C ASN A 320 12.79 -7.56 0.37
N THR A 321 11.46 -7.49 0.49
CA THR A 321 10.62 -6.67 -0.37
C THR A 321 9.42 -6.10 0.39
N ILE A 322 8.92 -4.94 -0.02
CA ILE A 322 7.71 -4.31 0.53
C ILE A 322 6.78 -3.92 -0.61
N ARG A 323 5.48 -4.20 -0.42
CA ARG A 323 4.41 -3.61 -1.23
C ARG A 323 3.87 -2.37 -0.51
N LEU A 324 4.11 -1.21 -1.10
CA LEU A 324 3.69 0.08 -0.56
C LEU A 324 2.30 0.42 -1.07
N SER A 325 1.32 -0.24 -0.45
CA SER A 325 -0.10 -0.18 -0.77
C SER A 325 -0.87 0.90 0.00
N HIS A 326 -1.91 1.53 -0.56
CA HIS A 326 -2.45 1.39 -1.93
C HIS A 326 -2.24 2.67 -2.72
N TYR A 327 -1.11 3.33 -2.55
CA TYR A 327 -0.89 4.68 -3.02
C TYR A 327 0.59 5.04 -2.93
N GLN A 328 0.97 6.18 -3.51
CA GLN A 328 2.33 6.70 -3.35
C GLN A 328 2.66 6.97 -1.87
N HIS A 329 3.75 6.40 -1.37
CA HIS A 329 4.25 6.63 -0.01
C HIS A 329 5.18 7.85 0.06
N ASN A 330 5.58 8.21 1.28
CA ASN A 330 6.52 9.31 1.50
C ASN A 330 7.88 8.96 0.87
N ASP A 331 8.46 9.90 0.09
CA ASP A 331 9.80 9.84 -0.49
C ASP A 331 10.90 9.39 0.50
N TYR A 332 10.81 9.82 1.75
CA TYR A 332 11.74 9.38 2.79
C TYR A 332 11.69 7.86 3.00
N PHE A 333 10.51 7.24 2.91
CA PHE A 333 10.38 5.80 3.07
C PHE A 333 10.96 5.04 1.87
N TYR A 334 10.80 5.54 0.64
CA TYR A 334 11.49 4.97 -0.52
C TYR A 334 13.02 5.10 -0.39
N SER A 335 13.50 6.24 0.12
CA SER A 335 14.93 6.44 0.43
C SER A 335 15.43 5.47 1.50
N LEU A 336 14.62 5.15 2.52
CA LEU A 336 14.93 4.09 3.47
C LEU A 336 15.03 2.73 2.77
N CYS A 337 14.10 2.40 1.88
CA CYS A 337 14.17 1.14 1.11
C CYS A 337 15.45 1.04 0.27
N ASP A 338 15.88 2.14 -0.38
CA ASP A 338 17.15 2.19 -1.10
C ASP A 338 18.34 1.90 -0.18
N ARG A 339 18.40 2.57 0.97
CA ARG A 339 19.51 2.47 1.92
C ARG A 339 19.57 1.12 2.63
N GLU A 340 18.41 0.49 2.84
CA GLU A 340 18.29 -0.75 3.59
C GLU A 340 18.22 -1.99 2.69
N GLY A 341 18.24 -1.81 1.37
CA GLY A 341 18.32 -2.93 0.44
C GLY A 341 16.99 -3.63 0.18
N ILE A 342 15.88 -2.95 0.41
CA ILE A 342 14.53 -3.51 0.31
C ILE A 342 13.98 -3.24 -1.07
N LEU A 343 13.56 -4.28 -1.80
CA LEU A 343 12.87 -4.11 -3.07
C LEU A 343 11.46 -3.57 -2.85
N VAL A 344 10.96 -2.74 -3.76
CA VAL A 344 9.67 -2.05 -3.60
C VAL A 344 8.77 -2.26 -4.81
N TRP A 345 7.53 -2.69 -4.51
CA TRP A 345 6.37 -2.48 -5.36
C TRP A 345 5.69 -1.18 -4.90
N ALA A 346 5.61 -0.19 -5.79
CA ALA A 346 4.90 1.06 -5.55
C ALA A 346 3.66 1.16 -6.45
N GLU A 347 2.52 1.63 -5.94
CA GLU A 347 1.25 1.61 -6.69
C GLU A 347 0.40 2.88 -6.50
N ILE A 348 -0.57 3.06 -7.39
CA ILE A 348 -1.59 4.10 -7.32
C ILE A 348 -2.90 3.60 -6.68
N PRO A 349 -3.78 4.48 -6.16
CA PRO A 349 -5.05 4.08 -5.57
C PRO A 349 -6.15 3.79 -6.59
N PHE A 350 -5.82 3.25 -7.77
CA PHE A 350 -6.82 2.71 -8.69
C PHE A 350 -7.30 1.35 -8.15
N ILE A 351 -8.24 1.42 -7.20
CA ILE A 351 -8.62 0.31 -6.32
C ILE A 351 -10.13 0.09 -6.26
N SER A 352 -10.53 -1.17 -6.14
CA SER A 352 -11.91 -1.66 -5.94
C SER A 352 -12.86 -1.38 -7.10
N ILE A 353 -13.13 -0.11 -7.40
CA ILE A 353 -14.12 0.30 -8.39
C ILE A 353 -13.55 1.39 -9.30
N PRO A 354 -13.79 1.32 -10.61
CA PRO A 354 -13.48 2.44 -11.50
C PRO A 354 -14.48 3.60 -11.27
N THR A 355 -14.08 4.79 -11.66
CA THR A 355 -14.96 5.96 -11.78
C THR A 355 -15.91 5.75 -12.95
N THR A 356 -17.14 6.24 -12.80
CA THR A 356 -18.12 6.31 -13.88
C THR A 356 -18.27 7.74 -14.43
N SER A 357 -17.75 8.74 -13.74
CA SER A 357 -17.84 10.16 -14.13
C SER A 357 -16.66 10.62 -14.99
N ASP A 358 -15.49 9.97 -14.88
CA ASP A 358 -14.29 10.26 -15.67
C ASP A 358 -13.91 9.06 -16.57
N LYS A 359 -14.50 9.01 -17.76
CA LYS A 359 -14.29 7.90 -18.72
C LYS A 359 -12.84 7.74 -19.18
N GLU A 360 -12.06 8.83 -19.16
CA GLU A 360 -10.67 8.85 -19.60
C GLU A 360 -9.70 8.42 -18.48
N ASN A 361 -10.22 8.17 -17.27
CA ASN A 361 -9.45 7.77 -16.10
C ASN A 361 -8.28 8.74 -15.81
N THR A 362 -8.55 10.03 -15.99
CA THR A 362 -7.58 11.13 -15.93
C THR A 362 -6.90 11.18 -14.57
N ASN A 363 -7.65 11.02 -13.47
CA ASN A 363 -7.07 11.05 -12.13
C ASN A 363 -6.09 9.88 -11.88
N ALA A 364 -6.40 8.67 -12.32
CA ALA A 364 -5.47 7.54 -12.18
C ALA A 364 -4.21 7.74 -13.01
N LYS A 365 -4.34 8.26 -14.25
CA LYS A 365 -3.21 8.60 -15.13
C LYS A 365 -2.31 9.67 -14.50
N GLU A 366 -2.89 10.72 -13.93
CA GLU A 366 -2.14 11.77 -13.25
C GLU A 366 -1.41 11.25 -11.99
N GLN A 367 -2.09 10.44 -11.17
CA GLN A 367 -1.46 9.80 -10.01
C GLN A 367 -0.31 8.85 -10.42
N LEU A 368 -0.46 8.13 -11.53
CA LEU A 368 0.58 7.25 -12.07
C LEU A 368 1.78 8.03 -12.58
N GLU A 369 1.54 9.11 -13.33
CA GLU A 369 2.59 10.00 -13.82
C GLU A 369 3.42 10.55 -12.66
N ARG A 370 2.75 11.09 -11.64
CA ARG A 370 3.40 11.67 -10.47
C ARG A 370 4.13 10.62 -9.65
N LEU A 371 3.54 9.43 -9.44
CA LEU A 371 4.22 8.33 -8.76
C LEU A 371 5.54 7.98 -9.47
N ILE A 372 5.48 7.68 -10.77
CA ILE A 372 6.64 7.23 -11.53
C ILE A 372 7.69 8.34 -11.59
N LYS A 373 7.30 9.57 -11.90
CA LYS A 373 8.26 10.68 -12.01
C LYS A 373 8.89 11.09 -10.68
N GLN A 374 8.13 11.10 -9.60
CA GLN A 374 8.65 11.52 -8.28
C GLN A 374 9.51 10.44 -7.64
N ALA A 375 9.23 9.17 -7.93
CA ALA A 375 9.95 8.04 -7.37
C ALA A 375 10.94 7.39 -8.37
N TYR A 376 11.14 7.99 -9.55
CA TYR A 376 11.90 7.42 -10.66
C TYR A 376 13.32 7.00 -10.29
N ASN A 377 13.98 7.80 -9.45
CA ASN A 377 15.39 7.62 -9.13
C ASN A 377 15.64 6.59 -8.01
N HIS A 378 14.59 6.08 -7.36
CA HIS A 378 14.74 5.07 -6.30
C HIS A 378 15.15 3.71 -6.86
N SER A 379 16.30 3.22 -6.41
CA SER A 379 16.89 1.96 -6.89
C SER A 379 16.14 0.73 -6.35
N SER A 380 15.53 0.87 -5.17
CA SER A 380 14.66 -0.12 -4.53
C SER A 380 13.44 -0.49 -5.37
N ILE A 381 12.84 0.46 -6.09
CA ILE A 381 11.60 0.20 -6.82
C ILE A 381 11.92 -0.69 -8.01
N TYR A 382 11.31 -1.88 -8.03
CA TYR A 382 11.46 -2.84 -9.14
C TYR A 382 10.21 -2.92 -10.01
N CYS A 383 9.04 -2.53 -9.49
CA CYS A 383 7.81 -2.51 -10.27
C CYS A 383 6.82 -1.40 -9.88
N TRP A 384 5.98 -1.05 -10.85
CA TRP A 384 4.86 -0.11 -10.71
C TRP A 384 3.52 -0.87 -10.77
N GLY A 385 2.74 -0.77 -9.70
CA GLY A 385 1.40 -1.34 -9.60
C GLY A 385 0.34 -0.40 -10.18
N VAL A 386 -0.42 -0.89 -11.17
CA VAL A 386 -1.42 -0.06 -11.87
C VAL A 386 -2.83 -0.19 -11.30
N GLN A 387 -3.17 -1.28 -10.61
CA GLN A 387 -4.49 -1.49 -10.00
C GLN A 387 -4.46 -2.48 -8.83
N ASN A 388 -5.45 -2.37 -7.94
CA ASN A 388 -5.75 -3.36 -6.91
C ASN A 388 -7.25 -3.72 -6.87
N GLU A 389 -7.59 -4.99 -7.03
CA GLU A 389 -8.96 -5.52 -6.94
C GLU A 389 -10.00 -4.70 -7.72
N ILE A 390 -9.61 -4.07 -8.83
CA ILE A 390 -10.46 -3.09 -9.54
C ILE A 390 -11.75 -3.71 -10.11
N THR A 391 -11.79 -5.04 -10.18
CA THR A 391 -12.93 -5.84 -10.60
C THR A 391 -13.82 -6.33 -9.45
N ILE A 392 -13.63 -5.83 -8.21
CA ILE A 392 -14.46 -6.27 -7.06
C ILE A 392 -15.95 -6.04 -7.32
N ALA A 393 -16.30 -4.98 -8.06
CA ALA A 393 -17.68 -4.66 -8.42
C ALA A 393 -18.17 -5.46 -9.64
N ILE A 394 -17.43 -5.36 -10.73
CA ILE A 394 -17.74 -5.98 -12.01
C ILE A 394 -16.43 -6.20 -12.77
N GLU A 395 -16.41 -7.24 -13.60
CA GLU A 395 -15.34 -7.49 -14.55
C GLU A 395 -15.89 -7.29 -15.97
N ASN A 396 -15.35 -6.33 -16.73
CA ASN A 396 -15.79 -6.02 -18.08
C ASN A 396 -14.65 -5.45 -18.94
N GLU A 397 -14.89 -5.34 -20.25
CA GLU A 397 -13.88 -4.88 -21.23
C GLU A 397 -13.41 -3.44 -20.98
N GLN A 398 -14.26 -2.56 -20.45
CA GLN A 398 -13.88 -1.18 -20.16
C GLN A 398 -12.81 -1.11 -19.07
N ILE A 399 -12.95 -1.92 -18.02
CA ILE A 399 -11.92 -2.02 -16.97
C ILE A 399 -10.62 -2.57 -17.54
N TYR A 400 -10.70 -3.55 -18.46
CA TYR A 400 -9.50 -4.10 -19.10
C TYR A 400 -8.75 -3.03 -19.90
N GLU A 401 -9.46 -2.20 -20.66
CA GLU A 401 -8.82 -1.11 -21.41
C GLU A 401 -8.23 -0.06 -20.47
N MET A 402 -8.92 0.32 -19.39
CA MET A 402 -8.35 1.24 -18.39
C MET A 402 -7.05 0.72 -17.76
N VAL A 403 -6.99 -0.57 -17.41
CA VAL A 403 -5.77 -1.20 -16.86
C VAL A 403 -4.66 -1.24 -17.90
N LYS A 404 -5.00 -1.60 -19.15
CA LYS A 404 -4.06 -1.64 -20.26
C LYS A 404 -3.48 -0.27 -20.60
N GLU A 405 -4.30 0.78 -20.62
CA GLU A 405 -3.85 2.16 -20.82
C GLU A 405 -2.86 2.59 -19.74
N LEU A 406 -3.15 2.30 -18.47
CA LEU A 406 -2.24 2.59 -17.36
C LEU A 406 -0.93 1.79 -17.49
N ALA A 407 -0.99 0.51 -17.90
CA ALA A 407 0.19 -0.30 -18.10
C ALA A 407 1.08 0.21 -19.25
N VAL A 408 0.48 0.61 -20.37
CA VAL A 408 1.19 1.23 -21.51
C VAL A 408 1.84 2.55 -21.07
N MET A 409 1.07 3.42 -20.42
CA MET A 409 1.57 4.71 -19.91
C MET A 409 2.72 4.52 -18.92
N ALA A 410 2.63 3.55 -18.01
CA ALA A 410 3.70 3.25 -17.07
C ALA A 410 4.99 2.83 -17.80
N LYS A 411 4.87 2.03 -18.87
CA LYS A 411 6.02 1.60 -19.67
C LYS A 411 6.63 2.73 -20.50
N GLU A 412 5.81 3.65 -21.00
CA GLU A 412 6.26 4.85 -21.71
C GLU A 412 7.01 5.81 -20.78
N LEU A 413 6.53 5.98 -19.54
CA LEU A 413 7.17 6.80 -18.52
C LEU A 413 8.45 6.14 -17.98
N ASP A 414 8.43 4.82 -17.78
CA ASP A 414 9.57 4.06 -17.26
C ASP A 414 9.64 2.64 -17.83
N SER A 415 10.40 2.49 -18.91
CA SER A 415 10.64 1.18 -19.53
C SER A 415 11.64 0.31 -18.76
N SER A 416 12.35 0.86 -17.75
CA SER A 416 13.41 0.17 -17.01
C SER A 416 12.90 -0.72 -15.87
N ARG A 417 11.61 -0.62 -15.54
CA ARG A 417 10.96 -1.38 -14.47
C ARG A 417 9.82 -2.25 -15.01
N PHE A 418 9.39 -3.19 -14.16
CA PHE A 418 8.24 -4.05 -14.42
C PHE A 418 6.94 -3.32 -14.11
N ILE A 419 5.87 -3.68 -14.82
CA ILE A 419 4.50 -3.26 -14.53
C ILE A 419 3.76 -4.45 -13.91
N ALA A 420 2.99 -4.20 -12.85
CA ALA A 420 2.30 -5.23 -12.10
C ALA A 420 0.87 -4.81 -11.74
N GLN A 421 0.08 -5.78 -11.29
CA GLN A 421 -1.29 -5.57 -10.82
C GLN A 421 -1.68 -6.57 -9.73
N ALA A 422 -2.64 -6.22 -8.88
CA ALA A 422 -3.16 -7.10 -7.84
C ALA A 422 -4.63 -7.45 -8.11
N ASN A 423 -4.90 -8.67 -8.56
CA ASN A 423 -6.24 -9.16 -8.84
C ASN A 423 -6.94 -9.66 -7.58
N ILE A 424 -8.25 -9.44 -7.49
CA ILE A 424 -9.10 -10.12 -6.51
C ILE A 424 -9.19 -11.62 -6.85
N HIS A 425 -9.35 -12.46 -5.82
CA HIS A 425 -9.41 -13.93 -5.95
C HIS A 425 -10.37 -14.48 -7.02
N SER A 426 -11.44 -13.75 -7.33
CA SER A 426 -12.50 -14.18 -8.26
C SER A 426 -12.13 -14.03 -9.73
N VAL A 427 -11.07 -13.29 -10.07
CA VAL A 427 -10.59 -13.20 -11.45
C VAL A 427 -10.12 -14.58 -11.89
N ALA A 428 -10.78 -15.10 -12.93
CA ALA A 428 -10.51 -16.43 -13.47
C ALA A 428 -9.05 -16.56 -13.95
N ASN A 429 -8.51 -17.78 -13.92
CA ASN A 429 -7.14 -18.03 -14.37
C ASN A 429 -6.96 -17.67 -15.86
N GLU A 430 -8.01 -17.89 -16.65
CA GLU A 430 -8.08 -17.60 -18.09
C GLU A 430 -8.48 -16.15 -18.38
N SER A 431 -8.71 -15.29 -17.38
CA SER A 431 -9.04 -13.88 -17.64
C SER A 431 -7.94 -13.19 -18.46
N ALA A 432 -8.34 -12.33 -19.40
CA ALA A 432 -7.43 -11.53 -20.20
C ALA A 432 -6.67 -10.49 -19.35
N LEU A 433 -7.20 -10.13 -18.17
CA LEU A 433 -6.50 -9.25 -17.24
C LEU A 433 -5.10 -9.76 -16.92
N ASN A 434 -4.94 -11.07 -16.76
CA ASN A 434 -3.68 -11.68 -16.32
C ASN A 434 -2.50 -11.45 -17.29
N GLU A 435 -2.75 -10.94 -18.50
CA GLU A 435 -1.73 -10.72 -19.54
C GLU A 435 -1.49 -9.24 -19.86
N LEU A 436 -2.12 -8.31 -19.12
CA LEU A 436 -1.99 -6.86 -19.37
C LEU A 436 -0.74 -6.22 -18.76
N THR A 437 -0.01 -6.95 -17.91
CA THR A 437 1.15 -6.48 -17.14
C THR A 437 2.27 -7.51 -17.20
N ASP A 438 3.49 -7.13 -16.79
CA ASP A 438 4.67 -8.01 -16.91
C ASP A 438 4.58 -9.25 -15.98
N PHE A 439 3.89 -9.12 -14.85
CA PHE A 439 3.53 -10.23 -13.97
C PHE A 439 2.26 -9.93 -13.16
N VAL A 440 1.60 -10.96 -12.65
CA VAL A 440 0.31 -10.82 -11.95
C VAL A 440 0.41 -11.18 -10.48
N GLY A 441 -0.21 -10.34 -9.66
CA GLY A 441 -0.50 -10.60 -8.26
C GLY A 441 -1.95 -11.04 -8.05
N TYR A 442 -2.17 -11.92 -7.08
CA TYR A 442 -3.51 -12.20 -6.57
C TYR A 442 -3.60 -11.98 -5.07
N ASN A 443 -4.70 -11.36 -4.63
CA ASN A 443 -5.06 -11.22 -3.23
C ASN A 443 -5.82 -12.49 -2.77
N LEU A 444 -5.14 -13.36 -2.02
CA LEU A 444 -5.59 -14.71 -1.70
C LEU A 444 -5.68 -14.94 -0.18
N TYR A 445 -6.89 -15.22 0.29
CA TYR A 445 -7.31 -15.35 1.70
C TYR A 445 -7.95 -16.72 1.98
N TYR A 446 -7.36 -17.77 1.39
CA TYR A 446 -7.79 -19.16 1.53
C TYR A 446 -7.74 -19.61 3.00
N GLY A 447 -8.86 -20.06 3.56
CA GLY A 447 -8.98 -20.33 4.99
C GLY A 447 -9.37 -19.11 5.83
N TRP A 448 -9.77 -17.98 5.24
CA TRP A 448 -10.31 -16.84 6.01
C TRP A 448 -11.64 -16.35 5.47
N TYR A 449 -11.66 -16.01 4.18
CA TYR A 449 -12.89 -15.52 3.52
C TYR A 449 -13.56 -16.59 2.67
N TYR A 450 -12.82 -17.63 2.29
CA TYR A 450 -13.31 -18.71 1.44
C TYR A 450 -12.41 -19.93 1.55
N LYS A 451 -13.01 -21.11 1.32
CA LYS A 451 -12.31 -22.40 1.22
C LYS A 451 -11.38 -22.67 2.42
N GLU A 452 -10.51 -23.67 2.32
CA GLU A 452 -9.57 -24.02 3.36
C GLU A 452 -8.15 -23.49 3.06
N MET A 453 -7.29 -23.35 4.08
CA MET A 453 -5.93 -22.81 3.90
C MET A 453 -5.07 -23.63 2.92
N GLN A 454 -5.21 -24.96 2.97
CA GLN A 454 -4.50 -25.91 2.12
C GLN A 454 -4.83 -25.78 0.62
N ASP A 455 -5.98 -25.19 0.28
CA ASP A 455 -6.40 -25.02 -1.12
C ASP A 455 -5.59 -23.91 -1.84
N LEU A 456 -4.80 -23.12 -1.11
CA LEU A 456 -3.90 -22.11 -1.70
C LEU A 456 -2.92 -22.73 -2.70
N GLY A 457 -2.34 -23.89 -2.36
CA GLY A 457 -1.40 -24.58 -3.23
C GLY A 457 -2.04 -24.98 -4.56
N THR A 458 -3.20 -25.63 -4.49
CA THR A 458 -3.99 -26.02 -5.66
C THR A 458 -4.34 -24.80 -6.53
N ARG A 459 -4.75 -23.69 -5.92
CA ARG A 459 -5.07 -22.45 -6.66
C ARG A 459 -3.89 -21.90 -7.46
N LEU A 460 -2.67 -22.00 -6.92
CA LEU A 460 -1.45 -21.52 -7.58
C LEU A 460 -1.02 -22.49 -8.70
N ASP A 461 -1.11 -23.79 -8.44
CA ASP A 461 -0.77 -24.83 -9.43
C ASP A 461 -1.72 -24.77 -10.63
N ASP A 462 -3.03 -24.60 -10.40
CA ASP A 462 -4.03 -24.46 -11.45
C ASP A 462 -3.82 -23.19 -12.29
N PHE A 463 -3.42 -22.08 -11.65
CA PHE A 463 -3.10 -20.86 -12.38
C PHE A 463 -1.88 -21.05 -13.29
N HIS A 464 -0.79 -21.57 -12.75
CA HIS A 464 0.44 -21.76 -13.52
C HIS A 464 0.22 -22.74 -14.67
N LYS A 465 -0.62 -23.77 -14.48
CA LYS A 465 -1.04 -24.68 -15.56
C LYS A 465 -1.84 -23.96 -16.65
N ALA A 466 -2.74 -23.05 -16.29
CA ALA A 466 -3.56 -22.30 -17.24
C ALA A 466 -2.77 -21.19 -17.96
N ARG A 467 -1.81 -20.57 -17.27
CA ARG A 467 -1.00 -19.43 -17.74
C ARG A 467 0.50 -19.67 -17.49
N PRO A 468 1.13 -20.66 -18.16
CA PRO A 468 2.52 -21.04 -17.88
C PRO A 468 3.55 -19.96 -18.19
N ASN A 469 3.20 -18.97 -19.02
CA ASN A 469 4.11 -17.87 -19.39
C ASN A 469 3.92 -16.60 -18.55
N VAL A 470 2.98 -16.60 -17.59
CA VAL A 470 2.68 -15.43 -16.76
C VAL A 470 3.27 -15.67 -15.36
N PRO A 471 4.29 -14.90 -14.93
CA PRO A 471 4.79 -15.00 -13.57
C PRO A 471 3.71 -14.60 -12.55
N VAL A 472 3.60 -15.35 -11.45
CA VAL A 472 2.53 -15.20 -10.47
C VAL A 472 3.04 -15.03 -9.05
N MET A 473 2.39 -14.16 -8.29
CA MET A 473 2.65 -14.00 -6.87
C MET A 473 1.38 -13.75 -6.05
N VAL A 474 1.48 -13.88 -4.72
CA VAL A 474 0.38 -13.55 -3.81
C VAL A 474 0.59 -12.15 -3.24
N THR A 475 -0.18 -11.18 -3.72
CA THR A 475 -0.02 -9.76 -3.36
C THR A 475 -0.64 -9.37 -2.04
N GLU A 476 -1.54 -10.21 -1.52
CA GLU A 476 -2.09 -10.13 -0.18
C GLU A 476 -2.44 -11.52 0.33
N TYR A 477 -2.00 -11.84 1.54
CA TYR A 477 -2.47 -12.97 2.34
C TYR A 477 -2.33 -12.63 3.82
N GLY A 478 -3.33 -12.96 4.63
CA GLY A 478 -3.32 -12.71 6.07
C GLY A 478 -4.71 -12.85 6.68
N VAL A 479 -4.79 -12.91 8.01
CA VAL A 479 -6.06 -13.10 8.74
C VAL A 479 -6.16 -12.13 9.90
N ASP A 480 -7.36 -11.64 10.19
CA ASP A 480 -7.52 -10.69 11.30
C ASP A 480 -7.26 -11.43 12.62
N THR A 481 -6.51 -10.79 13.50
CA THR A 481 -6.02 -11.41 14.73
C THR A 481 -6.06 -10.40 15.86
N ASN A 482 -6.83 -10.73 16.89
CA ASN A 482 -6.86 -10.00 18.14
C ASN A 482 -5.94 -10.71 19.14
N PRO A 483 -4.82 -10.09 19.58
CA PRO A 483 -3.85 -10.72 20.47
C PRO A 483 -4.37 -10.96 21.91
N LYS A 484 -5.65 -10.68 22.17
CA LYS A 484 -6.34 -11.01 23.42
C LYS A 484 -7.07 -12.36 23.33
N LEU A 485 -7.22 -12.92 22.13
CA LEU A 485 -8.03 -14.12 21.89
C LEU A 485 -7.11 -15.32 21.67
N HIS A 486 -7.46 -16.44 22.31
CA HIS A 486 -6.65 -17.66 22.29
C HIS A 486 -7.51 -18.92 22.29
N SER A 487 -7.01 -19.99 21.67
CA SER A 487 -7.69 -21.28 21.61
C SER A 487 -6.72 -22.45 21.56
N TYR A 488 -7.06 -23.57 22.22
CA TYR A 488 -6.39 -24.86 22.02
C TYR A 488 -6.67 -25.46 20.64
N ASN A 489 -7.84 -25.12 20.08
CA ASN A 489 -8.34 -25.64 18.81
C ASN A 489 -8.68 -24.44 17.93
N PRO A 490 -7.67 -23.74 17.38
CA PRO A 490 -7.88 -22.56 16.56
C PRO A 490 -8.70 -22.91 15.30
N THR A 491 -9.68 -22.07 14.98
CA THR A 491 -10.62 -22.25 13.86
C THR A 491 -10.84 -20.93 13.11
N VAL A 492 -11.31 -21.03 11.87
CA VAL A 492 -11.60 -19.85 11.06
C VAL A 492 -12.59 -18.91 11.78
N LYS A 493 -12.29 -17.61 11.76
CA LYS A 493 -13.07 -16.54 12.43
C LYS A 493 -13.16 -16.62 13.96
N ASP A 494 -12.27 -17.33 14.63
CA ASP A 494 -12.07 -17.15 16.08
C ASP A 494 -11.16 -15.96 16.44
N TYR A 495 -10.44 -15.42 15.44
CA TYR A 495 -9.53 -14.27 15.53
C TYR A 495 -8.33 -14.47 16.48
N THR A 496 -7.98 -15.71 16.77
CA THR A 496 -6.90 -16.08 17.69
C THR A 496 -5.52 -15.95 17.04
N GLU A 497 -4.49 -15.73 17.86
CA GLU A 497 -3.10 -15.75 17.37
C GLU A 497 -2.68 -17.14 16.88
N GLU A 498 -3.17 -18.20 17.51
CA GLU A 498 -2.89 -19.57 17.11
C GLU A 498 -3.43 -19.86 15.70
N TYR A 499 -4.59 -19.30 15.32
CA TYR A 499 -5.09 -19.42 13.94
C TYR A 499 -4.21 -18.66 12.94
N GLN A 500 -3.75 -17.46 13.31
CA GLN A 500 -2.84 -16.67 12.48
C GLN A 500 -1.54 -17.45 12.18
N LEU A 501 -0.98 -18.12 13.19
CA LEU A 501 0.21 -18.95 13.05
C LEU A 501 0.00 -20.10 12.06
N LEU A 502 -1.11 -20.83 12.18
CA LEU A 502 -1.42 -21.95 11.28
C LEU A 502 -1.58 -21.47 9.83
N PHE A 503 -2.34 -20.39 9.63
CA PHE A 503 -2.53 -19.79 8.31
C PHE A 503 -1.20 -19.34 7.69
N GLN A 504 -0.40 -18.60 8.46
CA GLN A 504 0.86 -18.03 7.99
C GLN A 504 1.86 -19.14 7.66
N ASN A 505 1.95 -20.19 8.49
CA ASN A 505 2.85 -21.32 8.24
C ASN A 505 2.48 -22.06 6.95
N ASN A 506 1.18 -22.29 6.72
CA ASN A 506 0.69 -22.93 5.51
C ASN A 506 1.04 -22.11 4.25
N ALA A 507 0.83 -20.79 4.28
CA ALA A 507 1.15 -19.91 3.15
C ALA A 507 2.65 -19.89 2.83
N LEU A 508 3.50 -19.68 3.85
CA LEU A 508 4.96 -19.63 3.68
C LEU A 508 5.52 -20.95 3.14
N LYS A 509 5.05 -22.08 3.66
CA LYS A 509 5.41 -23.41 3.16
C LYS A 509 4.99 -23.59 1.71
N THR A 510 3.73 -23.23 1.38
CA THR A 510 3.19 -23.30 0.01
C THR A 510 4.05 -22.54 -1.00
N PHE A 511 4.52 -21.34 -0.63
CA PHE A 511 5.39 -20.54 -1.50
C PHE A 511 6.77 -21.15 -1.66
N ASN A 512 7.39 -21.63 -0.58
CA ASN A 512 8.73 -22.22 -0.63
C ASN A 512 8.79 -23.53 -1.42
N GLU A 513 7.70 -24.30 -1.42
CA GLU A 513 7.59 -25.55 -2.18
C GLU A 513 7.40 -25.33 -3.70
N ARG A 514 7.08 -24.10 -4.14
CA ARG A 514 6.75 -23.77 -5.54
C ARG A 514 7.72 -22.74 -6.13
N PRO A 515 8.77 -23.16 -6.85
CA PRO A 515 9.75 -22.24 -7.44
C PRO A 515 9.15 -21.18 -8.39
N PHE A 516 8.10 -21.53 -9.13
CA PHE A 516 7.41 -20.63 -10.08
C PHE A 516 6.66 -19.47 -9.42
N VAL A 517 6.31 -19.59 -8.13
CA VAL A 517 5.67 -18.52 -7.37
C VAL A 517 6.73 -17.50 -6.98
N LEU A 518 6.58 -16.22 -7.33
CA LEU A 518 7.63 -15.22 -7.03
C LEU A 518 7.83 -15.03 -5.51
N GLY A 519 6.76 -15.23 -4.74
CA GLY A 519 6.69 -15.06 -3.30
C GLY A 519 5.34 -14.45 -2.91
N GLY A 520 5.31 -13.69 -1.82
CA GLY A 520 4.10 -12.97 -1.45
C GLY A 520 4.29 -11.87 -0.42
N TYR A 521 3.29 -11.00 -0.33
CA TYR A 521 3.23 -9.91 0.63
C TYR A 521 2.18 -10.22 1.72
N VAL A 522 2.65 -10.33 2.97
CA VAL A 522 1.73 -10.43 4.11
C VAL A 522 0.85 -9.19 4.14
N TRP A 523 -0.46 -9.39 4.16
CA TRP A 523 -1.46 -8.34 4.40
C TRP A 523 -1.87 -8.42 5.87
N ALA A 524 -1.28 -7.64 6.77
CA ALA A 524 -0.28 -6.59 6.54
C ALA A 524 0.89 -6.69 7.54
N MET A 525 1.92 -5.87 7.37
CA MET A 525 3.00 -5.74 8.37
C MET A 525 2.45 -5.24 9.71
N PHE A 526 1.60 -4.22 9.66
CA PHE A 526 1.03 -3.54 10.81
C PHE A 526 -0.49 -3.55 10.72
N ASP A 527 -1.18 -3.64 11.86
CA ASP A 527 -2.60 -3.28 11.93
C ASP A 527 -2.77 -1.82 11.50
N PHE A 528 -3.90 -1.48 10.89
CA PHE A 528 -4.13 -0.14 10.33
C PHE A 528 -5.59 0.30 10.46
N GLY A 529 -5.84 1.60 10.32
CA GLY A 529 -7.15 2.21 10.45
C GLY A 529 -8.06 1.95 9.25
N SER A 530 -9.26 1.47 9.52
CA SER A 530 -10.36 1.32 8.57
C SER A 530 -11.66 1.70 9.25
N GLU A 531 -12.16 2.91 8.98
CA GLU A 531 -13.35 3.49 9.66
C GLU A 531 -14.60 2.61 9.57
N ILE A 532 -14.67 1.73 8.57
CA ILE A 532 -15.82 0.87 8.29
C ILE A 532 -15.78 -0.47 9.03
N ARG A 533 -14.64 -0.84 9.62
CA ARG A 533 -14.48 -2.17 10.25
C ARG A 533 -15.03 -2.22 11.66
N ASN A 534 -15.68 -3.34 11.97
CA ASN A 534 -16.19 -3.70 13.29
C ASN A 534 -16.24 -5.25 13.35
N GLU A 535 -15.09 -5.86 13.60
CA GLU A 535 -14.94 -7.32 13.65
C GLU A 535 -13.81 -7.71 14.62
N GLY A 536 -13.71 -8.99 14.99
CA GLY A 536 -12.61 -9.46 15.85
C GLY A 536 -12.54 -8.84 17.25
N GLY A 537 -13.62 -8.17 17.70
CA GLY A 537 -13.69 -7.50 19.00
C GLY A 537 -13.15 -6.08 19.03
N GLU A 538 -12.72 -5.51 17.90
CA GLU A 538 -12.28 -4.12 17.80
C GLU A 538 -13.03 -3.39 16.67
N LYS A 539 -13.11 -2.06 16.78
CA LYS A 539 -13.74 -1.17 15.79
C LYS A 539 -12.67 -0.29 15.13
N GLY A 540 -12.94 0.14 13.90
CA GLY A 540 -12.11 1.11 13.19
C GLY A 540 -10.77 0.58 12.72
N ARG A 541 -10.54 -0.74 12.77
CA ARG A 541 -9.23 -1.36 12.56
C ARG A 541 -9.32 -2.60 11.68
N ASN A 542 -8.37 -2.72 10.77
CA ASN A 542 -8.00 -4.00 10.18
C ASN A 542 -6.90 -4.62 11.04
N GLN A 543 -7.13 -5.84 11.52
CA GLN A 543 -6.29 -6.48 12.55
C GLN A 543 -5.40 -7.59 11.98
N LYS A 544 -5.14 -7.58 10.67
CA LYS A 544 -4.32 -8.61 10.02
C LYS A 544 -2.82 -8.43 10.21
N GLY A 545 -2.40 -7.32 10.84
CA GLY A 545 -1.01 -7.00 11.07
C GLY A 545 -0.24 -8.13 11.75
N LEU A 546 1.03 -8.29 11.40
CA LEU A 546 1.99 -9.05 12.23
C LEU A 546 2.37 -8.28 13.49
N VAL A 547 2.20 -6.96 13.45
CA VAL A 547 2.49 -6.03 14.55
C VAL A 547 1.29 -5.10 14.76
N THR A 548 1.01 -4.70 15.99
CA THR A 548 -0.08 -3.76 16.29
C THR A 548 0.14 -2.38 15.69
N ILE A 549 -0.95 -1.63 15.49
CA ILE A 549 -0.95 -0.31 14.84
C ILE A 549 -0.04 0.72 15.54
N ASP A 550 0.21 0.56 16.84
CA ASP A 550 1.11 1.41 17.64
C ASP A 550 2.58 0.92 17.63
N ARG A 551 2.88 -0.13 16.85
CA ARG A 551 4.20 -0.76 16.68
C ARG A 551 4.79 -1.38 17.96
N LYS A 552 3.99 -1.56 19.01
CA LYS A 552 4.50 -2.05 20.32
C LYS A 552 4.48 -3.57 20.46
N LEU A 553 3.45 -4.24 19.93
CA LEU A 553 3.26 -5.68 20.09
C LEU A 553 3.51 -6.38 18.76
N LYS A 554 4.51 -7.25 18.75
CA LYS A 554 4.78 -8.22 17.67
C LYS A 554 4.00 -9.50 17.98
N LYS A 555 3.03 -9.85 17.13
CA LYS A 555 2.23 -11.07 17.27
C LYS A 555 3.09 -12.31 17.00
N ASP A 556 2.65 -13.49 17.39
CA ASP A 556 3.48 -14.69 17.22
C ASP A 556 3.85 -14.96 15.74
N SER A 557 2.95 -14.62 14.81
CA SER A 557 3.20 -14.74 13.36
C SER A 557 4.34 -13.85 12.86
N PHE A 558 4.68 -12.76 13.56
CA PHE A 558 5.90 -11.98 13.28
C PHE A 558 7.14 -12.86 13.42
N TYR A 559 7.25 -13.59 14.54
CA TYR A 559 8.39 -14.44 14.82
C TYR A 559 8.39 -15.68 13.92
N LEU A 560 7.23 -16.19 13.51
CA LEU A 560 7.17 -17.25 12.51
C LEU A 560 7.79 -16.78 11.18
N CYS A 561 7.39 -15.62 10.67
CA CYS A 561 7.99 -15.05 9.47
C CYS A 561 9.50 -14.80 9.66
N LYS A 562 9.91 -14.30 10.83
CA LYS A 562 11.33 -14.14 11.18
C LYS A 562 12.09 -15.47 11.10
N ALA A 563 11.51 -16.58 11.55
CA ALA A 563 12.11 -17.90 11.47
C ALA A 563 12.23 -18.43 10.02
N TYR A 564 11.36 -18.00 9.11
CA TYR A 564 11.46 -18.31 7.69
C TYR A 564 12.47 -17.44 6.94
N TRP A 565 12.63 -16.17 7.32
CA TRP A 565 13.28 -15.18 6.46
C TRP A 565 14.60 -14.65 7.01
N SER A 566 14.71 -14.49 8.34
CA SER A 566 15.89 -13.88 8.94
C SER A 566 17.07 -14.84 9.02
N LYS A 567 18.25 -14.30 8.77
CA LYS A 567 19.54 -14.98 8.98
C LYS A 567 20.02 -14.87 10.43
N GLU A 568 19.39 -14.02 11.25
CA GLU A 568 19.72 -13.89 12.68
C GLU A 568 19.15 -15.08 13.44
N ASN A 569 20.03 -15.87 14.07
CA ASN A 569 19.62 -17.00 14.91
C ASN A 569 18.82 -16.52 16.12
N PHE A 570 17.67 -17.15 16.38
CA PHE A 570 16.85 -16.86 17.55
C PHE A 570 15.96 -18.04 17.93
N VAL A 571 15.35 -17.98 19.12
CA VAL A 571 14.27 -18.87 19.56
C VAL A 571 13.17 -18.03 20.22
N LYS A 572 11.90 -18.38 19.96
CA LYS A 572 10.74 -17.74 20.57
C LYS A 572 9.69 -18.79 20.95
N LEU A 573 9.19 -18.76 22.17
CA LEU A 573 8.01 -19.49 22.62
C LEU A 573 6.76 -18.72 22.18
N ALA A 574 5.86 -19.39 21.45
CA ALA A 574 4.57 -18.83 21.05
C ALA A 574 3.51 -19.06 22.14
N GLY A 575 2.43 -18.28 22.11
CA GLY A 575 1.33 -18.35 23.07
C GLY A 575 1.66 -17.74 24.43
N GLU A 576 2.60 -16.80 24.49
CA GLU A 576 2.97 -16.10 25.75
C GLU A 576 1.83 -15.26 26.34
N ARG A 577 0.86 -14.88 25.50
CA ARG A 577 -0.38 -14.18 25.89
C ARG A 577 -1.51 -15.14 26.28
N PHE A 578 -1.43 -16.41 25.88
CA PHE A 578 -2.32 -17.49 26.32
C PHE A 578 -1.87 -18.06 27.69
N VAL A 579 -1.85 -17.19 28.69
CA VAL A 579 -1.29 -17.45 30.03
C VAL A 579 -2.14 -18.46 30.80
N ASN A 580 -3.45 -18.21 30.94
CA ASN A 580 -4.34 -19.03 31.76
C ASN A 580 -4.83 -20.25 30.97
N ARG A 581 -4.20 -21.40 31.21
CA ARG A 581 -4.52 -22.65 30.53
C ARG A 581 -5.26 -23.60 31.46
N HIS A 582 -6.40 -24.15 31.06
CA HIS A 582 -7.20 -25.01 31.93
C HIS A 582 -7.00 -26.51 31.69
N GLU A 583 -6.48 -26.87 30.50
CA GLU A 583 -6.08 -28.25 30.21
C GLU A 583 -4.77 -28.60 30.93
N GLU A 584 -4.65 -29.84 31.44
CA GLU A 584 -3.42 -30.33 32.09
C GLU A 584 -2.30 -30.56 31.06
N MET A 585 -2.66 -31.11 29.90
CA MET A 585 -1.74 -31.41 28.81
C MET A 585 -1.86 -30.31 27.76
N ASN A 586 -0.74 -29.67 27.45
CA ASN A 586 -0.72 -28.48 26.62
C ASN A 586 0.29 -28.65 25.49
N ASP A 587 -0.07 -28.17 24.31
CA ASP A 587 0.91 -28.05 23.25
C ASP A 587 1.76 -26.79 23.46
N ILE A 588 3.08 -26.93 23.33
CA ILE A 588 4.04 -25.83 23.41
C ILE A 588 4.70 -25.65 22.06
N VAL A 589 4.46 -24.49 21.44
CA VAL A 589 4.99 -24.15 20.13
C VAL A 589 6.24 -23.28 20.28
N VAL A 590 7.29 -23.64 19.55
CA VAL A 590 8.56 -22.91 19.47
C VAL A 590 8.81 -22.48 18.03
N LEU A 591 9.07 -21.19 17.83
CA LEU A 591 9.38 -20.54 16.56
C LEU A 591 10.88 -20.25 16.51
N SER A 592 11.59 -20.81 15.53
CA SER A 592 13.04 -20.67 15.44
C SER A 592 13.59 -21.12 14.09
N ASN A 593 14.61 -20.42 13.58
CA ASN A 593 15.45 -20.86 12.46
C ASN A 593 16.57 -21.83 12.88
N ILE A 594 16.73 -22.11 14.17
CA ILE A 594 17.68 -23.09 14.71
C ILE A 594 17.02 -24.47 14.75
N LYS A 595 17.79 -25.51 14.38
CA LYS A 595 17.27 -26.88 14.23
C LYS A 595 17.06 -27.60 15.57
N TYR A 596 18.04 -27.53 16.45
CA TYR A 596 18.08 -28.31 17.68
C TYR A 596 17.60 -27.48 18.88
N ILE A 597 16.49 -27.92 19.49
CA ILE A 597 15.81 -27.23 20.58
C ILE A 597 15.52 -28.21 21.72
N LYS A 598 15.78 -27.79 22.96
CA LYS A 598 15.35 -28.46 24.19
C LYS A 598 14.28 -27.64 24.89
N LEU A 599 13.27 -28.31 25.43
CA LEU A 599 12.21 -27.70 26.23
C LEU A 599 12.31 -28.16 27.68
N TYR A 600 12.11 -27.22 28.60
CA TYR A 600 12.05 -27.45 30.03
C TYR A 600 10.78 -26.83 30.62
N VAL A 601 10.24 -27.48 31.64
CA VAL A 601 9.12 -26.97 32.46
C VAL A 601 9.56 -27.02 33.91
N ASN A 602 9.54 -25.87 34.59
CA ASN A 602 10.00 -25.73 35.97
C ASN A 602 11.42 -26.28 36.19
N ASP A 603 12.31 -25.97 35.24
CA ASP A 603 13.71 -26.44 35.16
C ASP A 603 13.88 -27.97 34.97
N GLU A 604 12.79 -28.73 34.81
CA GLU A 604 12.83 -30.15 34.44
C GLU A 604 12.80 -30.31 32.92
N PHE A 605 13.66 -31.19 32.38
CA PHE A 605 13.71 -31.48 30.95
C PHE A 605 12.46 -32.24 30.48
N VAL A 606 11.79 -31.71 29.46
CA VAL A 606 10.59 -32.31 28.89
C VAL A 606 10.89 -33.09 27.60
N GLY A 607 11.71 -32.51 26.73
CA GLY A 607 12.03 -33.14 25.45
C GLY A 607 12.91 -32.29 24.57
N GLU A 608 13.28 -32.84 23.41
CA GLU A 608 14.06 -32.16 22.39
C GLU A 608 13.51 -32.41 20.99
N ILE A 609 13.72 -31.45 20.09
CA ILE A 609 13.38 -31.53 18.68
C ILE A 609 14.62 -31.16 17.87
N ASN A 610 14.92 -31.94 16.83
CA ASN A 610 15.92 -31.62 15.83
C ASN A 610 15.25 -31.57 14.45
N SER A 611 14.83 -30.38 14.03
CA SER A 611 14.09 -30.18 12.78
C SER A 611 14.36 -28.81 12.18
N SER A 612 14.47 -28.74 10.85
CA SER A 612 14.58 -27.47 10.12
C SER A 612 13.25 -26.72 9.96
N GLU A 613 12.13 -27.31 10.35
CA GLU A 613 10.82 -26.64 10.29
C GLU A 613 10.82 -25.39 11.19
N PRO A 614 10.47 -24.19 10.69
CA PRO A 614 10.49 -22.96 11.48
C PRO A 614 9.57 -22.99 12.70
N MET A 615 8.43 -23.68 12.59
CA MET A 615 7.47 -23.90 13.69
C MET A 615 7.59 -25.33 14.20
N LYS A 616 7.93 -25.49 15.48
CA LYS A 616 8.12 -26.78 16.15
C LYS A 616 7.12 -26.90 17.29
N LYS A 617 6.63 -28.10 17.55
CA LYS A 617 5.58 -28.35 18.53
C LYS A 617 5.99 -29.48 19.46
N PHE A 618 6.05 -29.20 20.75
CA PHE A 618 6.14 -30.19 21.81
C PHE A 618 4.71 -30.52 22.23
N GLU A 619 4.27 -31.74 21.91
CA GLU A 619 2.89 -32.16 22.14
C GLU A 619 2.67 -32.64 23.56
N ALA A 620 1.47 -32.38 24.09
CA ALA A 620 1.01 -32.94 25.35
C ALA A 620 1.99 -32.71 26.53
N VAL A 621 2.52 -31.49 26.65
CA VAL A 621 3.37 -31.06 27.76
C VAL A 621 2.51 -30.84 29.00
N LYS A 622 2.82 -31.57 30.06
CA LYS A 622 2.10 -31.48 31.34
C LYS A 622 2.47 -30.20 32.09
N LEU A 623 1.45 -29.44 32.52
CA LEU A 623 1.61 -28.29 33.42
C LEU A 623 1.12 -28.65 34.83
N ALA A 624 1.85 -28.20 35.85
CA ALA A 624 1.42 -28.33 37.24
C ALA A 624 0.40 -27.24 37.58
N LEU A 625 -0.59 -27.55 38.44
CA LEU A 625 -1.57 -26.55 38.86
C LEU A 625 -0.88 -25.30 39.45
N GLY A 626 -1.22 -24.11 38.95
CA GLY A 626 -0.54 -22.87 39.30
C GLY A 626 0.45 -22.43 38.22
N GLU A 627 1.50 -21.72 38.64
CA GLU A 627 2.49 -21.13 37.73
C GLU A 627 3.49 -22.19 37.22
N ASN A 628 3.82 -22.12 35.94
CA ASN A 628 4.79 -22.97 35.27
C ASN A 628 5.74 -22.12 34.44
N LYS A 629 7.04 -22.26 34.70
CA LYS A 629 8.09 -21.65 33.90
C LYS A 629 8.42 -22.55 32.72
N ILE A 630 8.19 -22.06 31.51
CA ILE A 630 8.55 -22.76 30.27
C ILE A 630 9.84 -22.14 29.74
N LYS A 631 10.84 -22.96 29.43
CA LYS A 631 12.11 -22.51 28.87
C LYS A 631 12.45 -23.31 27.62
N ALA A 632 12.76 -22.63 26.54
CA ALA A 632 13.33 -23.22 25.33
C ALA A 632 14.80 -22.85 25.21
N GLU A 633 15.66 -23.85 25.00
CA GLU A 633 17.08 -23.67 24.68
C GLU A 633 17.33 -24.16 23.26
N ALA A 634 17.77 -23.27 22.36
CA ALA A 634 18.13 -23.60 21.00
C ALA A 634 19.65 -23.53 20.80
N PHE A 635 20.21 -24.51 20.11
CA PHE A 635 21.66 -24.65 19.93
C PHE A 635 22.01 -24.54 18.45
N ASP A 636 22.79 -23.51 18.09
CA ASP A 636 23.26 -23.36 16.72
C ASP A 636 24.42 -24.31 16.38
N GLU A 637 24.83 -24.32 15.10
CA GLU A 637 25.91 -25.20 14.62
C GLU A 637 27.28 -24.83 15.20
N ALA A 638 27.45 -23.63 15.75
CA ALA A 638 28.68 -23.18 16.41
C ALA A 638 28.69 -23.49 17.92
N GLY A 639 27.59 -24.03 18.46
CA GLY A 639 27.43 -24.34 19.88
C GLY A 639 26.97 -23.16 20.75
N ASN A 640 26.55 -22.05 20.16
CA ASN A 640 25.93 -20.95 20.89
C ASN A 640 24.53 -21.37 21.34
N VAL A 641 24.12 -20.90 22.52
CA VAL A 641 22.82 -21.20 23.12
C VAL A 641 21.96 -19.94 23.10
N TYR A 642 20.76 -20.08 22.55
CA TYR A 642 19.72 -19.06 22.52
C TYR A 642 18.59 -19.52 23.44
N ILE A 643 18.07 -18.62 24.27
CA ILE A 643 17.11 -18.97 25.31
C ILE A 643 15.91 -18.03 25.20
N ASP A 644 14.71 -18.61 25.28
CA ASP A 644 13.48 -17.87 25.53
C ASP A 644 12.70 -18.52 26.68
N GLU A 645 12.02 -17.70 27.47
CA GLU A 645 11.27 -18.12 28.64
C GLU A 645 9.90 -17.46 28.66
N MET A 646 8.87 -18.22 29.05
CA MET A 646 7.54 -17.66 29.33
C MET A 646 6.96 -18.26 30.61
N LEU A 647 6.00 -17.56 31.20
CA LEU A 647 5.24 -18.03 32.35
C LEU A 647 3.82 -18.37 31.91
N LEU A 648 3.43 -19.62 32.12
CA LEU A 648 2.06 -20.08 31.92
C LEU A 648 1.43 -20.41 33.27
N LYS A 649 0.11 -20.39 33.34
CA LYS A 649 -0.64 -20.74 34.55
C LYS A 649 -1.66 -21.82 34.25
N HIS A 650 -1.49 -23.01 34.83
CA HIS A 650 -2.53 -24.03 34.83
C HIS A 650 -3.61 -23.63 35.84
N VAL A 651 -4.81 -23.34 35.34
CA VAL A 651 -6.01 -22.96 36.10
C VAL A 651 -7.05 -24.08 36.04
N LYS A 652 -8.05 -24.06 36.93
CA LYS A 652 -9.09 -25.10 36.95
C LYS A 652 -10.22 -24.85 35.95
N GLU A 653 -10.53 -23.58 35.71
CA GLU A 653 -11.65 -23.15 34.89
C GLU A 653 -11.13 -22.39 33.67
N ALA A 654 -11.85 -22.46 32.56
CA ALA A 654 -11.51 -21.73 31.35
C ALA A 654 -11.57 -20.21 31.58
N ASP A 655 -10.67 -19.47 30.92
CA ASP A 655 -10.67 -18.02 30.92
C ASP A 655 -11.51 -17.50 29.74
N GLU A 656 -12.73 -17.09 30.04
CA GLU A 656 -13.70 -16.57 29.06
C GLU A 656 -13.26 -15.27 28.37
N SER A 657 -12.18 -14.62 28.82
CA SER A 657 -11.63 -13.44 28.14
C SER A 657 -10.90 -13.76 26.84
N TYR A 658 -10.47 -15.02 26.67
CA TYR A 658 -9.79 -15.49 25.46
C TYR A 658 -10.72 -15.85 24.31
N VAL A 659 -12.03 -15.92 24.58
CA VAL A 659 -13.03 -16.30 23.59
C VAL A 659 -13.76 -15.05 23.11
N LEU A 660 -13.84 -14.88 21.79
CA LEU A 660 -14.64 -13.81 21.22
C LEU A 660 -16.11 -14.04 21.57
N LYS A 661 -16.68 -13.14 22.38
CA LYS A 661 -18.11 -13.12 22.64
C LYS A 661 -18.82 -12.68 21.37
N LYS A 662 -19.36 -13.64 20.64
CA LYS A 662 -20.29 -13.35 19.55
C LYS A 662 -21.50 -12.66 20.17
N PRO A 663 -21.98 -11.52 19.62
CA PRO A 663 -23.32 -11.05 19.95
C PRO A 663 -24.27 -12.23 19.78
N GLU A 664 -25.23 -12.43 20.70
CA GLU A 664 -26.24 -13.48 20.55
C GLU A 664 -26.71 -13.47 19.10
N GLU A 665 -26.36 -14.54 18.37
CA GLU A 665 -26.87 -14.74 17.04
C GLU A 665 -28.38 -14.64 17.21
N GLN A 666 -29.04 -13.73 16.48
CA GLN A 666 -30.43 -13.95 16.15
C GLN A 666 -30.42 -15.29 15.40
N THR A 667 -30.63 -16.36 16.16
CA THR A 667 -30.70 -17.74 15.72
C THR A 667 -31.91 -17.84 14.84
N HIS A 668 -31.74 -17.45 13.57
CA HIS A 668 -32.50 -17.76 12.38
C HIS A 668 -31.97 -16.85 11.27
N VAL A 669 -30.77 -17.12 10.75
CA VAL A 669 -30.47 -16.74 9.36
C VAL A 669 -31.31 -17.67 8.49
N THR A 670 -32.60 -17.35 8.40
CA THR A 670 -33.43 -17.75 7.28
C THR A 670 -32.73 -17.13 6.09
N ASN A 671 -32.22 -17.95 5.17
CA ASN A 671 -31.66 -17.41 3.92
C ASN A 671 -32.71 -16.45 3.37
N TRP A 672 -32.37 -15.18 3.19
CA TRP A 672 -33.35 -14.10 2.95
C TRP A 672 -34.23 -14.37 1.73
N PHE A 673 -33.80 -15.26 0.83
CA PHE A 673 -34.51 -15.73 -0.35
C PHE A 673 -35.42 -16.96 -0.13
N GLN A 674 -35.38 -17.64 1.02
CA GLN A 674 -36.33 -18.71 1.39
C GLN A 674 -37.77 -18.21 1.54
N LYS A 675 -37.97 -16.88 1.58
CA LYS A 675 -39.30 -16.25 1.50
C LYS A 675 -39.91 -16.29 0.09
N PHE A 676 -39.14 -16.69 -0.93
CA PHE A 676 -39.60 -16.79 -2.32
C PHE A 676 -39.78 -18.27 -2.70
N ASP A 677 -40.86 -18.58 -3.41
CA ASP A 677 -41.10 -19.93 -3.95
C ASP A 677 -40.21 -20.16 -5.19
N LEU A 678 -39.21 -21.02 -5.05
CA LEU A 678 -38.25 -21.39 -6.10
C LEU A 678 -38.51 -22.80 -6.65
N SER A 679 -39.62 -23.45 -6.28
CA SER A 679 -39.87 -24.87 -6.58
C SER A 679 -40.29 -25.17 -8.02
N ASN A 680 -40.75 -24.17 -8.78
CA ASN A 680 -41.29 -24.31 -10.14
C ASN A 680 -40.86 -23.17 -11.08
N VAL A 681 -39.56 -22.87 -11.15
CA VAL A 681 -39.04 -21.77 -11.98
C VAL A 681 -38.69 -22.27 -13.39
N GLN A 682 -39.33 -21.72 -14.43
CA GLN A 682 -38.99 -21.96 -15.83
C GLN A 682 -38.03 -20.88 -16.35
N GLU A 683 -37.00 -21.26 -17.12
CA GLU A 683 -36.07 -20.30 -17.71
C GLU A 683 -36.79 -19.32 -18.65
N VAL A 684 -36.57 -18.02 -18.44
CA VAL A 684 -37.14 -16.94 -19.25
C VAL A 684 -36.11 -16.48 -20.27
N ALA A 685 -36.48 -16.52 -21.56
CA ALA A 685 -35.68 -15.91 -22.62
C ALA A 685 -35.71 -14.39 -22.48
N ILE A 686 -34.53 -13.76 -22.38
CA ILE A 686 -34.40 -12.32 -22.21
C ILE A 686 -34.71 -11.62 -23.53
N LYS A 687 -35.79 -10.86 -23.54
CA LYS A 687 -36.22 -10.02 -24.67
C LYS A 687 -35.32 -8.78 -24.78
N GLU A 688 -34.89 -8.51 -25.99
CA GLU A 688 -34.18 -7.28 -26.34
C GLU A 688 -35.09 -6.06 -26.11
N GLY A 689 -34.53 -4.98 -25.55
CA GLY A 689 -35.28 -3.76 -25.22
C GLY A 689 -36.06 -3.79 -23.89
N TYR A 690 -35.93 -4.83 -23.08
CA TYR A 690 -36.55 -4.95 -21.75
C TYR A 690 -35.50 -5.04 -20.65
N TYR A 691 -35.85 -4.62 -19.43
CA TYR A 691 -34.95 -4.75 -18.28
C TYR A 691 -34.69 -6.23 -17.91
N SER A 692 -33.56 -6.49 -17.27
CA SER A 692 -33.10 -7.81 -16.87
C SER A 692 -32.10 -7.73 -15.71
N THR A 693 -31.74 -8.89 -15.17
CA THR A 693 -30.67 -9.03 -14.16
C THR A 693 -29.28 -8.65 -14.68
N PHE A 694 -29.12 -8.46 -15.99
CA PHE A 694 -27.89 -7.98 -16.62
C PHE A 694 -27.79 -6.46 -16.69
N ASP A 695 -28.86 -5.73 -16.39
CA ASP A 695 -28.82 -4.27 -16.31
C ASP A 695 -28.19 -3.80 -15.01
N THR A 696 -27.55 -2.63 -15.07
CA THR A 696 -26.97 -2.03 -13.87
C THR A 696 -28.09 -1.63 -12.91
N ILE A 697 -27.81 -1.69 -11.61
CA ILE A 697 -28.79 -1.30 -10.60
C ILE A 697 -29.17 0.18 -10.77
N GLU A 698 -28.25 1.03 -11.21
CA GLU A 698 -28.57 2.43 -11.57
C GLU A 698 -29.57 2.53 -12.72
N GLU A 699 -29.44 1.74 -13.78
CA GLU A 699 -30.44 1.68 -14.86
C GLU A 699 -31.80 1.19 -14.36
N LEU A 700 -31.82 0.17 -13.51
CA LEU A 700 -33.06 -0.27 -12.86
C LEU A 700 -33.69 0.85 -12.02
N TYR A 701 -32.89 1.74 -11.44
CA TYR A 701 -33.38 2.86 -10.64
C TYR A 701 -33.90 4.04 -11.46
N LYS A 702 -33.60 4.11 -12.76
CA LYS A 702 -34.14 5.13 -13.68
C LYS A 702 -35.61 4.89 -14.04
N ASP A 703 -36.10 3.66 -13.87
CA ASP A 703 -37.52 3.32 -14.05
C ASP A 703 -38.15 2.86 -12.73
N GLU A 704 -39.27 3.47 -12.34
CA GLU A 704 -39.88 3.19 -11.02
C GLU A 704 -40.40 1.74 -10.92
N GLU A 705 -40.82 1.10 -12.01
CA GLU A 705 -41.28 -0.30 -11.96
C GLU A 705 -40.08 -1.24 -11.76
N ALA A 706 -38.98 -1.02 -12.50
CA ALA A 706 -37.77 -1.82 -12.37
C ALA A 706 -37.11 -1.65 -10.99
N LYS A 707 -37.12 -0.43 -10.45
CA LYS A 707 -36.65 -0.09 -9.10
C LYS A 707 -37.45 -0.80 -8.01
N VAL A 708 -38.78 -0.88 -8.17
CA VAL A 708 -39.65 -1.60 -7.23
C VAL A 708 -39.30 -3.09 -7.23
N VAL A 709 -39.09 -3.69 -8.41
CA VAL A 709 -38.64 -5.08 -8.52
C VAL A 709 -37.29 -5.26 -7.81
N PHE A 710 -36.30 -4.39 -8.04
CA PHE A 710 -35.03 -4.49 -7.34
C PHE A 710 -35.19 -4.39 -5.81
N LYS A 711 -35.91 -3.39 -5.30
CA LYS A 711 -36.12 -3.20 -3.86
C LYS A 711 -36.89 -4.34 -3.20
N LYS A 712 -37.79 -5.02 -3.92
CA LYS A 712 -38.51 -6.21 -3.43
C LYS A 712 -37.54 -7.31 -2.99
N TYR A 713 -36.44 -7.49 -3.74
CA TYR A 713 -35.44 -8.51 -3.48
C TYR A 713 -34.30 -8.00 -2.59
N PHE A 714 -33.85 -6.76 -2.79
CA PHE A 714 -32.59 -6.25 -2.23
C PHE A 714 -32.75 -4.93 -1.43
N GLY A 715 -33.94 -4.65 -0.88
CA GLY A 715 -34.26 -3.39 -0.20
C GLY A 715 -33.26 -2.97 0.89
N ASP A 716 -32.91 -3.86 1.80
CA ASP A 716 -31.98 -3.54 2.91
C ASP A 716 -30.56 -3.26 2.40
N LEU A 717 -30.16 -3.91 1.30
CA LEU A 717 -28.86 -3.72 0.67
C LEU A 717 -28.75 -2.35 -0.02
N ALA A 718 -29.85 -1.89 -0.62
CA ALA A 718 -29.96 -0.62 -1.32
C ALA A 718 -29.75 0.61 -0.42
N GLU A 719 -29.91 0.48 0.89
CA GLU A 719 -29.81 1.59 1.83
C GLU A 719 -28.36 1.83 2.29
N SER A 720 -27.45 0.87 2.07
CA SER A 720 -26.06 1.01 2.49
C SER A 720 -25.26 1.97 1.58
N GLN A 721 -24.44 2.83 2.19
CA GLN A 721 -23.68 3.85 1.47
C GLN A 721 -22.63 3.23 0.52
N GLN A 722 -22.01 2.11 0.90
CA GLN A 722 -21.10 1.36 0.03
C GLN A 722 -21.82 0.81 -1.21
N PHE A 723 -23.06 0.34 -1.05
CA PHE A 723 -23.82 -0.21 -2.17
C PHE A 723 -24.23 0.87 -3.17
N LYS A 724 -24.61 2.06 -2.70
CA LYS A 724 -24.92 3.20 -3.59
C LYS A 724 -23.78 3.55 -4.55
N VAL A 725 -22.53 3.39 -4.12
CA VAL A 725 -21.34 3.63 -4.95
C VAL A 725 -21.24 2.61 -6.08
N MET A 726 -21.63 1.37 -5.81
CA MET A 726 -21.54 0.27 -6.78
C MET A 726 -22.73 0.19 -7.73
N MET A 727 -23.83 0.92 -7.50
CA MET A 727 -25.08 0.77 -8.27
C MET A 727 -24.90 1.00 -9.77
N GLY A 728 -24.07 1.97 -10.17
CA GLY A 728 -23.78 2.26 -11.59
C GLY A 728 -22.89 1.22 -12.29
N LEU A 729 -22.28 0.31 -11.53
CA LEU A 729 -21.35 -0.71 -12.02
C LEU A 729 -21.89 -2.13 -11.87
N MET A 730 -22.70 -2.35 -10.84
CA MET A 730 -23.13 -3.68 -10.42
C MET A 730 -24.48 -4.03 -11.03
N THR A 731 -24.59 -5.28 -11.46
CA THR A 731 -25.83 -5.92 -11.94
C THR A 731 -26.27 -7.01 -10.95
N ILE A 732 -27.54 -7.41 -10.97
CA ILE A 732 -28.02 -8.51 -10.12
C ILE A 732 -27.30 -9.83 -10.46
N ASP A 733 -26.99 -10.05 -11.73
CA ASP A 733 -26.17 -11.19 -12.18
C ASP A 733 -24.76 -11.15 -11.56
N SER A 734 -24.09 -9.99 -11.59
CA SER A 734 -22.76 -9.82 -10.99
C SER A 734 -22.76 -10.05 -9.48
N MET A 735 -23.85 -9.69 -8.79
CA MET A 735 -24.04 -9.98 -7.36
C MET A 735 -24.13 -11.49 -7.11
N SER A 736 -24.83 -12.23 -7.97
CA SER A 736 -25.03 -13.68 -7.79
C SER A 736 -23.73 -14.49 -7.83
N LYS A 737 -22.74 -13.99 -8.57
CA LYS A 737 -21.42 -14.60 -8.68
C LYS A 737 -20.58 -14.45 -7.40
N ARG A 738 -21.04 -13.68 -6.41
CA ARG A 738 -20.33 -13.49 -5.13
C ARG A 738 -20.95 -14.31 -4.02
N SER A 739 -20.10 -15.11 -3.37
CA SER A 739 -20.47 -15.96 -2.23
C SER A 739 -21.13 -15.19 -1.09
N ARG A 740 -20.79 -13.92 -0.86
CA ARG A 740 -21.40 -13.09 0.19
C ARG A 740 -22.92 -12.94 0.03
N PHE A 741 -23.45 -12.94 -1.19
CA PHE A 741 -24.88 -12.73 -1.42
C PHE A 741 -25.68 -14.03 -1.45
N ASN A 742 -25.03 -15.17 -1.70
CA ASN A 742 -25.64 -16.50 -1.79
C ASN A 742 -26.92 -16.53 -2.66
N ILE A 743 -26.96 -15.75 -3.75
CA ILE A 743 -28.14 -15.69 -4.63
C ILE A 743 -28.20 -16.97 -5.46
N PRO A 744 -29.25 -17.80 -5.31
CA PRO A 744 -29.39 -19.01 -6.11
C PRO A 744 -29.77 -18.67 -7.56
N LYS A 745 -29.38 -19.52 -8.51
CA LYS A 745 -29.64 -19.30 -9.95
C LYS A 745 -31.14 -19.19 -10.24
N GLU A 746 -31.95 -19.94 -9.51
CA GLU A 746 -33.42 -19.94 -9.62
C GLU A 746 -34.00 -18.57 -9.28
N LEU A 747 -33.42 -17.85 -8.31
CA LEU A 747 -33.88 -16.51 -7.94
C LEU A 747 -33.58 -15.49 -9.04
N LEU A 748 -32.46 -15.62 -9.76
CA LEU A 748 -32.18 -14.77 -10.93
C LEU A 748 -33.23 -14.94 -12.02
N THR A 749 -33.68 -16.17 -12.25
CA THR A 749 -34.74 -16.45 -13.23
C THR A 749 -36.09 -15.85 -12.79
N VAL A 750 -36.43 -15.92 -11.50
CA VAL A 750 -37.62 -15.26 -10.96
C VAL A 750 -37.55 -13.74 -11.14
N ILE A 751 -36.40 -13.13 -10.81
CA ILE A 751 -36.19 -11.69 -10.98
C ILE A 751 -36.29 -11.29 -12.46
N ASN A 752 -35.69 -12.08 -13.38
CA ASN A 752 -35.81 -11.86 -14.82
C ASN A 752 -37.27 -11.96 -15.30
N THR A 753 -38.10 -12.81 -14.70
CA THR A 753 -39.53 -12.90 -15.05
C THR A 753 -40.26 -11.58 -14.76
N GLU A 754 -39.88 -10.88 -13.69
CA GLU A 754 -40.46 -9.60 -13.30
C GLU A 754 -39.83 -8.40 -14.02
N LEU A 755 -38.52 -8.43 -14.27
CA LEU A 755 -37.84 -7.35 -14.98
C LEU A 755 -38.10 -7.38 -16.50
N ASN A 756 -38.12 -8.56 -17.10
CA ASN A 756 -38.16 -8.72 -18.56
C ASN A 756 -39.57 -8.58 -19.19
N VAL A 757 -40.47 -7.95 -18.44
CA VAL A 757 -41.76 -7.43 -18.92
C VAL A 757 -41.82 -5.90 -18.91
N ILE A 758 -40.80 -5.24 -18.33
CA ILE A 758 -40.67 -3.79 -18.24
C ILE A 758 -39.79 -3.29 -19.41
N PRO A 759 -40.35 -2.53 -20.38
CA PRO A 759 -39.57 -2.03 -21.50
C PRO A 759 -38.61 -0.93 -21.06
N LYS A 760 -37.40 -0.93 -21.62
CA LYS A 760 -36.43 0.16 -21.46
C LYS A 760 -36.94 1.39 -22.22
N LYS A 761 -36.86 2.56 -21.59
CA LYS A 761 -37.32 3.84 -22.15
C LYS A 761 -36.20 4.61 -22.82
#